data_AF-A0A5R9L4Y7-F1
#
_entry.id   AF-A0A5R9L4Y7-F1
#
_cell.length_a   1.000
_cell.length_b   1.000
_cell.length_c   1.000
_cell.angle_alpha   90.00
_cell.angle_beta   90.00
_cell.angle_gamma   90.00
#
_symmetry.space_group_name_H-M   'P 1'
#
loop_
_entity.id
_entity.type
_entity.pdbx_description
1 polymer ?
#
loop_
_entity_poly.entity_id
_entity_poly.type
_entity_poly.pdbx_seq_one_letter_code
_entity_poly.pdbx_strand_id
1 'polypeptide(L)'
;MKTSLRLSIFLCLTSAFLSKIYAYDGSATLTSSGKSRSFIFHAPGTSVAADLPLLFVFHGDGGSGASIKTTTGFNATADANNFLVVYPNADTDGGGWHRAVDQPKDVIFTSDMIDYFCATYHINSQKVYATGLSAGGYMTYNLAVNLAGRIAAFAPVAGNMYANNPNYNHSAYFTGPNFKPVPIMHIHGDPDPTVAYPDPDHVPTAWQEWPLTQFAYYTCNKTTYTLPNDQLATNVTKLKFCVGNPPSGKEISLIRVAGVGHSWPKVTGFDPGQVIWDFVKNYNVAGATSCAAAPEQPTYAEGTIHSSGRTILSPCENAFIPKGVNYSLADDWEFPANINGDPTNVNDELSSEIIKANPNIVRIQWYANRQSGWKSYSISDLDIVVTRFRKAGIVSVLELHDVTCSNDYAQFTSVVMPWWKQQAMLDLINKHRGFVIVNVANEFGTVQWASNPATAYTTWLNHYKTVITDLRTAGIEVPLMIDAPDCGQNVDAALQAGPALKAQDPLHNIIMSVHAYWYLNDAAAMEARAAQIANATFPVVFGEIANIQDATGKCSNAILSYQDLLRSAKTHGIGWLAWTWTDDWCDGLDGRRISTNGNFASLSTYGNVILNDPDFGLKTNALKMNAACLGGPLPVKLISFQAVEDGENNVRLSWKTAEELNFKNFDLERSENGKDFGRIANIAPGGSESGNTYEYLDKNVIENLTYYRLKMIDQDGSLAYSKMETVIRSSKSLTIYPSPARDFITIKIPDSQYPATIQLLNQSGTVILTQIIKKQAQKINLTRLPEGLYIVTMNGKAAGKVIVQGR
;
A
#
# COMPACT_ATOMS: atom_id res chain seq x y z
N MET A 1 39.37 -22.79 61.50
CA MET A 1 38.21 -23.70 61.55
C MET A 1 37.89 -24.45 60.27
N LYS A 2 38.81 -25.22 59.63
CA LYS A 2 38.63 -26.32 58.62
C LYS A 2 37.31 -26.39 57.80
N THR A 3 37.20 -26.57 56.47
CA THR A 3 38.10 -26.98 55.35
C THR A 3 37.26 -26.97 54.05
N SER A 4 37.87 -26.61 52.91
CA SER A 4 37.76 -27.17 51.52
C SER A 4 36.54 -28.00 51.06
N LEU A 5 36.14 -28.17 49.78
CA LEU A 5 36.43 -27.69 48.41
C LEU A 5 35.83 -28.78 47.47
N ARG A 6 35.20 -28.40 46.33
CA ARG A 6 34.89 -29.20 45.09
C ARG A 6 33.87 -30.35 45.23
N LEU A 7 33.10 -30.84 44.24
CA LEU A 7 33.10 -30.85 42.76
C LEU A 7 31.64 -31.22 42.34
N SER A 8 31.06 -30.77 41.22
CA SER A 8 30.87 -31.60 40.00
C SER A 8 29.93 -30.88 39.02
N ILE A 9 30.38 -30.59 37.79
CA ILE A 9 30.08 -31.28 36.51
C ILE A 9 28.82 -30.74 35.81
N PHE A 10 29.11 -30.08 34.67
CA PHE A 10 28.20 -29.73 33.58
C PHE A 10 27.50 -30.98 33.02
N LEU A 11 26.17 -30.95 32.89
CA LEU A 11 25.47 -31.67 31.82
C LEU A 11 24.27 -30.86 31.34
N CYS A 12 24.38 -30.42 30.10
CA CYS A 12 23.36 -29.72 29.34
C CYS A 12 22.20 -30.66 29.03
N LEU A 13 20.96 -30.22 29.26
CA LEU A 13 19.75 -30.76 28.64
C LEU A 13 18.78 -29.61 28.41
N THR A 14 19.03 -28.86 27.34
CA THR A 14 18.03 -28.04 26.68
C THR A 14 16.95 -28.96 26.12
N SER A 15 15.72 -28.85 26.64
CA SER A 15 14.54 -29.38 25.96
C SER A 15 13.72 -28.19 25.47
N ALA A 16 13.86 -27.92 24.17
CA ALA A 16 13.10 -26.94 23.43
C ALA A 16 11.61 -27.29 23.45
N PHE A 17 10.77 -26.41 23.96
CA PHE A 17 9.36 -26.39 23.59
C PHE A 17 9.24 -25.64 22.27
N LEU A 18 9.08 -26.41 21.18
CA LEU A 18 8.64 -25.92 19.88
C LEU A 18 7.26 -25.27 20.02
N SER A 19 7.23 -23.94 20.06
CA SER A 19 6.06 -23.18 19.66
C SER A 19 5.83 -23.45 18.17
N LYS A 20 4.81 -24.24 17.82
CA LYS A 20 4.34 -24.30 16.43
C LYS A 20 3.73 -22.94 16.09
N ILE A 21 4.49 -22.14 15.36
CA ILE A 21 4.03 -20.90 14.74
C ILE A 21 3.26 -21.33 13.48
N TYR A 22 1.99 -20.93 13.33
CA TYR A 22 1.20 -21.29 12.15
C TYR A 22 1.63 -20.45 10.96
N ALA A 23 1.98 -21.03 9.82
CA ALA A 23 2.44 -20.29 8.64
C ALA A 23 1.39 -19.34 8.02
N TYR A 24 1.87 -18.30 7.33
CA TYR A 24 1.07 -17.28 6.64
C TYR A 24 1.29 -17.36 5.12
N ASP A 25 0.24 -17.67 4.38
CA ASP A 25 0.21 -17.62 2.92
C ASP A 25 -0.43 -16.30 2.45
N GLY A 26 0.21 -15.63 1.48
CA GLY A 26 -0.28 -14.36 0.93
C GLY A 26 -0.16 -14.27 -0.60
N SER A 27 -0.79 -13.25 -1.16
CA SER A 27 -0.73 -12.91 -2.59
C SER A 27 -0.78 -11.41 -2.80
N ALA A 28 -0.08 -10.89 -3.79
CA ALA A 28 -0.10 -9.48 -4.13
C ALA A 28 0.10 -9.24 -5.64
N THR A 29 -0.21 -8.02 -6.06
CA THR A 29 0.06 -7.50 -7.40
C THR A 29 0.90 -6.24 -7.29
N LEU A 30 1.84 -6.06 -8.22
CA LEU A 30 2.60 -4.82 -8.36
C LEU A 30 2.65 -4.40 -9.82
N THR A 31 2.70 -3.09 -10.06
CA THR A 31 2.92 -2.55 -11.40
C THR A 31 4.42 -2.52 -11.67
N SER A 32 4.90 -3.36 -12.59
CA SER A 32 6.29 -3.38 -13.04
C SER A 32 6.37 -3.31 -14.56
N SER A 33 7.31 -2.52 -15.06
CA SER A 33 7.50 -2.30 -16.51
C SER A 33 6.19 -1.91 -17.24
N GLY A 34 5.33 -1.13 -16.57
CA GLY A 34 4.06 -0.64 -17.12
C GLY A 34 2.90 -1.65 -17.09
N LYS A 35 3.05 -2.82 -16.46
CA LYS A 35 2.02 -3.86 -16.40
C LYS A 35 1.75 -4.32 -14.97
N SER A 36 0.52 -4.74 -14.69
CA SER A 36 0.16 -5.39 -13.42
C SER A 36 0.66 -6.83 -13.41
N ARG A 37 1.49 -7.15 -12.43
CA ARG A 37 2.18 -8.43 -12.28
C ARG A 37 1.84 -9.05 -10.94
N SER A 38 1.57 -10.36 -10.90
CA SER A 38 1.12 -11.04 -9.68
C SER A 38 2.15 -12.05 -9.17
N PHE A 39 2.11 -12.29 -7.86
CA PHE A 39 2.90 -13.32 -7.19
C PHE A 39 2.16 -13.81 -5.94
N ILE A 40 2.47 -15.04 -5.53
CA ILE A 40 2.06 -15.59 -4.24
C ILE A 40 3.31 -15.83 -3.39
N PHE A 41 3.16 -15.82 -2.07
CA PHE A 41 4.27 -16.05 -1.15
C PHE A 41 3.83 -16.79 0.10
N HIS A 42 4.80 -17.34 0.80
CA HIS A 42 4.62 -18.08 2.04
C HIS A 42 5.67 -17.66 3.06
N ALA A 43 5.22 -17.39 4.29
CA ALA A 43 6.06 -17.00 5.40
C ALA A 43 5.95 -17.99 6.57
N PRO A 44 7.08 -18.30 7.22
CA PRO A 44 7.13 -19.19 8.37
C PRO A 44 6.53 -18.48 9.57
N GLY A 45 5.39 -18.96 10.05
CA GLY A 45 4.66 -18.35 11.16
C GLY A 45 3.52 -17.39 10.81
N THR A 46 2.84 -16.84 11.84
CA THR A 46 1.51 -16.20 11.69
C THR A 46 1.57 -14.81 11.08
N SER A 47 2.79 -14.30 10.88
CA SER A 47 3.13 -13.01 10.30
C SER A 47 4.56 -13.09 9.79
N VAL A 48 4.90 -12.28 8.79
CA VAL A 48 6.29 -12.16 8.33
C VAL A 48 7.11 -11.42 9.39
N ALA A 49 8.03 -12.12 10.07
CA ALA A 49 8.97 -11.45 10.96
C ALA A 49 9.93 -10.55 10.16
N ALA A 50 10.33 -9.42 10.73
CA ALA A 50 11.38 -8.59 10.14
C ALA A 50 12.70 -9.38 10.05
N ASP A 51 13.54 -9.00 9.09
CA ASP A 51 14.87 -9.58 8.80
C ASP A 51 14.86 -11.04 8.31
N LEU A 52 13.72 -11.53 7.79
CA LEU A 52 13.66 -12.85 7.17
C LEU A 52 14.42 -12.90 5.84
N PRO A 53 15.22 -13.95 5.56
CA PRO A 53 15.74 -14.20 4.23
C PRO A 53 14.62 -14.40 3.20
N LEU A 54 14.90 -14.09 1.94
CA LEU A 54 13.94 -14.19 0.83
C LEU A 54 14.44 -15.18 -0.24
N LEU A 55 13.61 -16.13 -0.65
CA LEU A 55 13.90 -17.03 -1.77
C LEU A 55 12.82 -16.93 -2.86
N PHE A 56 13.21 -16.58 -4.09
CA PHE A 56 12.34 -16.67 -5.26
C PHE A 56 12.40 -18.06 -5.89
N VAL A 57 11.24 -18.59 -6.28
CA VAL A 57 11.10 -19.88 -6.96
C VAL A 57 10.32 -19.69 -8.26
N PHE A 58 11.03 -19.72 -9.40
CA PHE A 58 10.47 -19.47 -10.72
C PHE A 58 9.96 -20.75 -11.40
N HIS A 59 8.75 -20.68 -11.99
CA HIS A 59 8.14 -21.81 -12.69
C HIS A 59 8.72 -22.06 -14.08
N GLY A 60 8.55 -23.27 -14.61
CA GLY A 60 8.87 -23.62 -16.01
C GLY A 60 7.89 -23.03 -17.03
N ASP A 61 8.14 -23.24 -18.33
CA ASP A 61 7.27 -22.75 -19.41
C ASP A 61 5.84 -23.29 -19.25
N GLY A 62 4.85 -22.41 -19.46
CA GLY A 62 3.42 -22.75 -19.32
C GLY A 62 2.95 -22.96 -17.87
N GLY A 63 3.83 -22.74 -16.89
CA GLY A 63 3.52 -22.83 -15.46
C GLY A 63 2.95 -21.54 -14.85
N SER A 64 2.78 -21.57 -13.53
CA SER A 64 2.43 -20.42 -12.69
C SER A 64 3.15 -20.50 -11.34
N GLY A 65 3.12 -19.42 -10.56
CA GLY A 65 3.59 -19.40 -9.18
C GLY A 65 2.92 -20.49 -8.32
N ALA A 66 1.61 -20.69 -8.49
CA ALA A 66 0.87 -21.74 -7.78
C ALA A 66 1.30 -23.16 -8.17
N SER A 67 1.58 -23.40 -9.45
CA SER A 67 2.02 -24.73 -9.91
C SER A 67 3.42 -25.05 -9.41
N ILE A 68 4.36 -24.11 -9.45
CA ILE A 68 5.73 -24.36 -8.96
C ILE A 68 5.80 -24.46 -7.43
N LYS A 69 4.95 -23.73 -6.70
CA LYS A 69 4.76 -23.93 -5.24
C LYS A 69 4.44 -25.40 -4.95
N THR A 70 3.51 -25.97 -5.70
CA THR A 70 3.09 -27.38 -5.55
C THR A 70 4.18 -28.36 -5.99
N THR A 71 4.83 -28.10 -7.13
CA THR A 71 5.87 -28.98 -7.68
C THR A 71 7.09 -29.11 -6.77
N THR A 72 7.50 -28.00 -6.16
CA THR A 72 8.73 -27.94 -5.36
C THR A 72 8.51 -28.23 -3.88
N GLY A 73 7.32 -27.94 -3.35
CA GLY A 73 7.02 -28.13 -1.92
C GLY A 73 7.81 -27.20 -0.98
N PHE A 74 8.37 -26.11 -1.50
CA PHE A 74 9.30 -25.24 -0.76
C PHE A 74 8.73 -24.62 0.52
N ASN A 75 7.40 -24.56 0.69
CA ASN A 75 6.76 -24.15 1.94
C ASN A 75 7.31 -24.94 3.14
N ALA A 76 7.44 -26.27 3.03
CA ALA A 76 7.92 -27.09 4.13
C ALA A 76 9.38 -26.77 4.50
N THR A 77 10.21 -26.50 3.49
CA THR A 77 11.60 -26.05 3.69
C THR A 77 11.64 -24.66 4.31
N ALA A 78 10.79 -23.74 3.86
CA ALA A 78 10.65 -22.38 4.39
C ALA A 78 10.26 -22.39 5.87
N ASP A 79 9.24 -23.17 6.24
CA ASP A 79 8.80 -23.39 7.62
C ASP A 79 9.91 -23.95 8.51
N ALA A 80 10.61 -24.99 8.03
CA ALA A 80 11.66 -25.66 8.79
C ALA A 80 12.90 -24.79 9.02
N ASN A 81 13.13 -23.79 8.16
CA ASN A 81 14.36 -23.01 8.15
C ASN A 81 14.16 -21.49 8.35
N ASN A 82 12.93 -21.06 8.59
CA ASN A 82 12.56 -19.67 8.88
C ASN A 82 13.01 -18.68 7.79
N PHE A 83 12.56 -18.85 6.54
CA PHE A 83 12.71 -17.87 5.47
C PHE A 83 11.41 -17.66 4.67
N LEU A 84 11.24 -16.50 4.05
CA LEU A 84 10.11 -16.20 3.18
C LEU A 84 10.37 -16.73 1.77
N VAL A 85 9.38 -17.41 1.18
CA VAL A 85 9.46 -17.92 -0.20
C VAL A 85 8.40 -17.27 -1.09
N VAL A 86 8.81 -16.84 -2.29
CA VAL A 86 7.96 -16.16 -3.27
C VAL A 86 7.90 -16.97 -4.55
N TYR A 87 6.69 -17.08 -5.10
CA TYR A 87 6.38 -17.77 -6.35
C TYR A 87 5.72 -16.79 -7.33
N PRO A 88 6.50 -16.11 -8.19
CA PRO A 88 5.96 -15.11 -9.10
C PRO A 88 5.33 -15.72 -10.35
N ASN A 89 4.42 -14.98 -10.99
CA ASN A 89 3.85 -15.33 -12.30
C ASN A 89 4.58 -14.57 -13.43
N ALA A 90 4.86 -15.27 -14.53
CA ALA A 90 5.37 -14.66 -15.77
C ALA A 90 4.29 -13.84 -16.52
N ASP A 91 4.71 -12.91 -17.40
CA ASP A 91 3.85 -11.95 -18.12
C ASP A 91 4.01 -12.03 -19.64
N THR A 92 3.70 -13.18 -20.20
CA THR A 92 3.40 -13.26 -21.63
C THR A 92 2.06 -13.96 -21.79
N ASP A 93 1.31 -13.58 -22.82
CA ASP A 93 0.07 -14.23 -23.27
C ASP A 93 0.38 -15.71 -23.62
N GLY A 94 0.49 -16.56 -22.59
CA GLY A 94 1.01 -17.93 -22.67
C GLY A 94 1.88 -18.40 -21.48
N GLY A 95 2.18 -17.56 -20.49
CA GLY A 95 2.85 -17.97 -19.24
C GLY A 95 4.37 -18.17 -19.31
N GLY A 96 5.08 -17.49 -20.22
CA GLY A 96 6.55 -17.59 -20.39
C GLY A 96 7.33 -16.39 -19.82
N TRP A 97 8.55 -16.66 -19.31
CA TRP A 97 9.49 -15.65 -18.83
C TRP A 97 10.27 -14.99 -19.98
N HIS A 98 10.63 -13.71 -19.82
CA HIS A 98 11.74 -13.02 -20.47
C HIS A 98 13.07 -13.51 -19.90
N ARG A 99 13.31 -14.81 -20.05
CA ARG A 99 14.42 -15.55 -19.44
C ARG A 99 15.78 -15.32 -20.12
N ALA A 100 15.81 -14.62 -21.26
CA ALA A 100 17.05 -14.32 -21.98
C ALA A 100 17.83 -13.18 -21.30
N VAL A 101 19.15 -13.31 -21.18
CA VAL A 101 20.00 -12.32 -20.48
C VAL A 101 19.95 -10.91 -21.07
N ASP A 102 19.52 -10.77 -22.32
CA ASP A 102 19.34 -9.53 -23.07
C ASP A 102 17.90 -8.97 -23.01
N GLN A 103 17.04 -9.53 -22.15
CA GLN A 103 15.66 -9.09 -21.94
C GLN A 103 15.42 -8.70 -20.47
N PRO A 104 15.21 -7.40 -20.15
CA PRO A 104 15.22 -6.94 -18.76
C PRO A 104 13.86 -6.98 -18.05
N LYS A 105 12.73 -7.26 -18.72
CA LYS A 105 11.40 -7.05 -18.11
C LYS A 105 11.17 -7.87 -16.84
N ASP A 106 11.50 -9.16 -16.86
CA ASP A 106 11.32 -10.02 -15.67
C ASP A 106 12.45 -9.87 -14.64
N VAL A 107 13.60 -9.33 -15.08
CA VAL A 107 14.68 -8.89 -14.18
C VAL A 107 14.21 -7.68 -13.37
N ILE A 108 13.60 -6.68 -14.04
CA ILE A 108 13.00 -5.51 -13.41
C ILE A 108 11.88 -5.95 -12.47
N PHE A 109 10.98 -6.84 -12.90
CA PHE A 109 9.92 -7.36 -12.04
C PHE A 109 10.47 -8.05 -10.78
N THR A 110 11.55 -8.83 -10.90
CA THR A 110 12.20 -9.45 -9.73
C THR A 110 12.83 -8.41 -8.81
N SER A 111 13.49 -7.40 -9.38
CA SER A 111 14.06 -6.27 -8.66
C SER A 111 12.99 -5.49 -7.87
N ASP A 112 11.85 -5.20 -8.50
CA ASP A 112 10.71 -4.50 -7.91
C ASP A 112 10.06 -5.33 -6.79
N MET A 113 9.98 -6.66 -6.94
CA MET A 113 9.55 -7.55 -5.86
C MET A 113 10.48 -7.50 -4.66
N ILE A 114 11.81 -7.45 -4.85
CA ILE A 114 12.76 -7.28 -3.73
C ILE A 114 12.47 -5.96 -3.00
N ASP A 115 12.23 -4.87 -3.74
CA ASP A 115 11.88 -3.57 -3.13
C ASP A 115 10.55 -3.62 -2.38
N TYR A 116 9.53 -4.28 -2.95
CA TYR A 116 8.24 -4.51 -2.30
C TYR A 116 8.42 -5.28 -0.98
N PHE A 117 9.15 -6.40 -0.97
CA PHE A 117 9.34 -7.18 0.25
C PHE A 117 10.25 -6.48 1.27
N CYS A 118 11.21 -5.65 0.81
CA CYS A 118 11.96 -4.77 1.70
C CYS A 118 11.04 -3.73 2.38
N ALA A 119 10.15 -3.09 1.62
CA ALA A 119 9.30 -2.03 2.11
C ALA A 119 8.15 -2.51 3.00
N THR A 120 7.50 -3.62 2.61
CA THR A 120 6.28 -4.11 3.27
C THR A 120 6.56 -5.11 4.39
N TYR A 121 7.63 -5.89 4.28
CA TYR A 121 7.91 -7.00 5.19
C TYR A 121 9.29 -6.94 5.85
N HIS A 122 10.08 -5.91 5.54
CA HIS A 122 11.41 -5.69 6.11
C HIS A 122 12.31 -6.92 6.07
N ILE A 123 12.31 -7.64 4.93
CA ILE A 123 13.18 -8.81 4.72
C ILE A 123 14.66 -8.45 4.93
N ASN A 124 15.53 -9.44 5.02
CA ASN A 124 16.97 -9.21 4.96
C ASN A 124 17.40 -9.04 3.49
N SER A 125 17.58 -7.79 3.03
CA SER A 125 18.06 -7.47 1.67
C SER A 125 19.41 -8.10 1.31
N GLN A 126 20.23 -8.44 2.30
CA GLN A 126 21.52 -9.09 2.07
C GLN A 126 21.35 -10.59 1.81
N LYS A 127 20.20 -11.18 2.17
CA LYS A 127 19.89 -12.62 2.07
C LYS A 127 18.71 -12.87 1.13
N VAL A 128 18.83 -12.37 -0.09
CA VAL A 128 17.90 -12.65 -1.19
C VAL A 128 18.50 -13.72 -2.10
N TYR A 129 17.70 -14.70 -2.49
CA TYR A 129 18.13 -15.88 -3.24
C TYR A 129 17.17 -16.19 -4.39
N ALA A 130 17.63 -16.93 -5.40
CA ALA A 130 16.81 -17.33 -6.53
C ALA A 130 17.05 -18.79 -6.95
N THR A 131 15.97 -19.49 -7.27
CA THR A 131 15.95 -20.81 -7.89
C THR A 131 14.78 -20.92 -8.88
N GLY A 132 14.80 -21.91 -9.75
CA GLY A 132 13.69 -22.16 -10.66
C GLY A 132 13.92 -23.39 -11.53
N LEU A 133 12.83 -23.92 -12.07
CA LEU A 133 12.83 -25.11 -12.92
C LEU A 133 12.72 -24.73 -14.40
N SER A 134 13.47 -25.38 -15.29
CA SER A 134 13.32 -25.21 -16.74
C SER A 134 13.45 -23.74 -17.14
N ALA A 135 12.44 -23.12 -17.75
CA ALA A 135 12.35 -21.69 -18.01
C ALA A 135 12.71 -20.79 -16.80
N GLY A 136 12.30 -21.19 -15.60
CA GLY A 136 12.67 -20.53 -14.35
C GLY A 136 14.13 -20.74 -13.96
N GLY A 137 14.75 -21.85 -14.38
CA GLY A 137 16.18 -22.07 -14.30
C GLY A 137 16.96 -21.15 -15.25
N TYR A 138 16.47 -20.93 -16.47
CA TYR A 138 17.02 -19.90 -17.36
C TYR A 138 16.88 -18.49 -16.76
N MET A 139 15.71 -18.18 -16.19
CA MET A 139 15.49 -16.93 -15.48
C MET A 139 16.47 -16.77 -14.30
N THR A 140 16.75 -17.84 -13.56
CA THR A 140 17.72 -17.82 -12.46
C THR A 140 19.13 -17.48 -12.95
N TYR A 141 19.56 -18.00 -14.10
CA TYR A 141 20.83 -17.58 -14.73
C TYR A 141 20.79 -16.12 -15.22
N ASN A 142 19.67 -15.67 -15.78
CA ASN A 142 19.48 -14.27 -16.15
C ASN A 142 19.66 -13.33 -14.95
N LEU A 143 19.07 -13.68 -13.81
CA LEU A 143 19.24 -12.94 -12.56
C LEU A 143 20.67 -12.98 -12.03
N ALA A 144 21.40 -14.08 -12.23
CA ALA A 144 22.81 -14.17 -11.87
C ALA A 144 23.70 -13.20 -12.66
N VAL A 145 23.28 -12.85 -13.88
CA VAL A 145 23.94 -11.84 -14.71
C VAL A 145 23.52 -10.42 -14.31
N ASN A 146 22.21 -10.18 -14.22
CA ASN A 146 21.67 -8.83 -14.15
C ASN A 146 21.42 -8.31 -12.71
N LEU A 147 21.21 -9.19 -11.73
CA LEU A 147 20.94 -8.84 -10.32
C LEU A 147 21.98 -9.39 -9.33
N ALA A 148 23.22 -9.66 -9.76
CA ALA A 148 24.31 -10.08 -8.88
C ALA A 148 24.62 -9.10 -7.72
N GLY A 149 24.18 -7.84 -7.82
CA GLY A 149 24.27 -6.85 -6.74
C GLY A 149 23.06 -6.81 -5.80
N ARG A 150 22.03 -7.63 -6.02
CA ARG A 150 20.80 -7.68 -5.22
C ARG A 150 20.42 -9.08 -4.75
N ILE A 151 20.97 -10.14 -5.36
CA ILE A 151 20.72 -11.54 -5.03
C ILE A 151 22.05 -12.22 -4.68
N ALA A 152 22.10 -12.85 -3.51
CA ALA A 152 23.31 -13.37 -2.88
C ALA A 152 23.79 -14.71 -3.44
N ALA A 153 22.86 -15.57 -3.90
CA ALA A 153 23.15 -16.90 -4.43
C ALA A 153 22.02 -17.42 -5.33
N PHE A 154 22.40 -18.30 -6.26
CA PHE A 154 21.53 -18.79 -7.32
C PHE A 154 21.59 -20.32 -7.42
N ALA A 155 20.43 -20.97 -7.56
CA ALA A 155 20.36 -22.42 -7.65
C ALA A 155 19.42 -22.87 -8.78
N PRO A 156 19.81 -22.76 -10.05
CA PRO A 156 18.98 -23.16 -11.18
C PRO A 156 18.76 -24.69 -11.20
N VAL A 157 17.60 -25.13 -11.70
CA VAL A 157 17.26 -26.56 -11.86
C VAL A 157 16.81 -26.82 -13.29
N ALA A 158 17.43 -27.81 -13.95
CA ALA A 158 17.12 -28.22 -15.32
C ALA A 158 17.03 -27.04 -16.32
N GLY A 159 17.92 -26.06 -16.19
CA GLY A 159 17.93 -24.85 -17.01
C GLY A 159 19.32 -24.53 -17.55
N ASN A 160 19.45 -23.49 -18.36
CA ASN A 160 20.73 -23.04 -18.91
C ASN A 160 20.80 -21.51 -18.99
N MET A 161 21.91 -20.91 -19.40
CA MET A 161 21.99 -19.48 -19.72
C MET A 161 21.85 -19.29 -21.23
N TYR A 162 21.04 -18.32 -21.66
CA TYR A 162 20.82 -18.05 -23.08
C TYR A 162 20.51 -16.57 -23.35
N ALA A 163 20.77 -16.12 -24.57
CA ALA A 163 20.40 -14.81 -25.09
C ALA A 163 19.53 -14.97 -26.34
N ASN A 164 18.61 -14.04 -26.58
CA ASN A 164 17.78 -14.04 -27.79
C ASN A 164 18.52 -13.43 -28.99
N ASN A 165 19.36 -12.42 -28.75
CA ASN A 165 20.12 -11.76 -29.78
C ASN A 165 21.31 -12.65 -30.22
N PRO A 166 21.38 -13.07 -31.50
CA PRO A 166 22.48 -13.91 -31.99
C PRO A 166 23.84 -13.19 -31.97
N ASN A 167 23.85 -11.86 -31.83
CA ASN A 167 25.07 -11.06 -31.66
C ASN A 167 25.46 -10.88 -30.18
N TYR A 168 24.69 -11.42 -29.23
CA TYR A 168 25.02 -11.32 -27.81
C TYR A 168 26.22 -12.20 -27.50
N ASN A 169 27.35 -11.56 -27.21
CA ASN A 169 28.59 -12.24 -26.89
C ASN A 169 28.65 -12.56 -25.40
N HIS A 170 28.35 -13.81 -25.02
CA HIS A 170 28.45 -14.31 -23.64
C HIS A 170 29.85 -14.04 -23.06
N SER A 171 30.91 -14.26 -23.84
CA SER A 171 32.29 -14.05 -23.43
C SER A 171 32.58 -12.59 -23.07
N ALA A 172 31.91 -11.63 -23.71
CA ALA A 172 32.06 -10.20 -23.40
C ALA A 172 31.45 -9.83 -22.04
N TYR A 173 30.40 -10.53 -21.59
CA TYR A 173 29.90 -10.36 -20.22
C TYR A 173 30.97 -10.78 -19.21
N PHE A 174 31.48 -12.02 -19.32
CA PHE A 174 32.41 -12.57 -18.33
C PHE A 174 33.78 -11.89 -18.29
N THR A 175 34.23 -11.32 -19.41
CA THR A 175 35.46 -10.51 -19.49
C THR A 175 35.22 -9.02 -19.24
N GLY A 176 33.96 -8.60 -19.19
CA GLY A 176 33.57 -7.20 -19.07
C GLY A 176 33.60 -6.68 -17.63
N PRO A 177 33.59 -5.35 -17.44
CA PRO A 177 33.62 -4.72 -16.12
C PRO A 177 32.35 -4.98 -15.28
N ASN A 178 31.29 -5.50 -15.92
CA ASN A 178 29.99 -5.75 -15.29
C ASN A 178 29.87 -7.15 -14.70
N PHE A 179 30.81 -8.06 -14.97
CA PHE A 179 30.80 -9.39 -14.36
C PHE A 179 31.01 -9.30 -12.84
N LYS A 180 30.15 -9.99 -12.09
CA LYS A 180 30.29 -10.15 -10.64
C LYS A 180 30.33 -11.63 -10.30
N PRO A 181 31.38 -12.11 -9.61
CA PRO A 181 31.41 -13.48 -9.10
C PRO A 181 30.26 -13.72 -8.11
N VAL A 182 29.40 -14.70 -8.42
CA VAL A 182 28.25 -15.10 -7.58
C VAL A 182 28.27 -16.61 -7.31
N PRO A 183 27.76 -17.09 -6.17
CA PRO A 183 27.63 -18.52 -5.93
C PRO A 183 26.53 -19.12 -6.79
N ILE A 184 26.83 -20.25 -7.45
CA ILE A 184 25.87 -21.00 -8.26
C ILE A 184 25.96 -22.50 -7.93
N MET A 185 24.83 -23.11 -7.57
CA MET A 185 24.68 -24.55 -7.47
C MET A 185 23.56 -25.03 -8.40
N HIS A 186 23.92 -25.62 -9.52
CA HIS A 186 22.97 -26.13 -10.50
C HIS A 186 22.58 -27.57 -10.16
N ILE A 187 21.30 -27.93 -10.24
CA ILE A 187 20.83 -29.31 -10.19
C ILE A 187 20.34 -29.73 -11.59
N HIS A 188 20.86 -30.82 -12.12
CA HIS A 188 20.50 -31.29 -13.48
C HIS A 188 20.48 -32.81 -13.58
N GLY A 189 19.52 -33.32 -14.36
CA GLY A 189 19.39 -34.72 -14.68
C GLY A 189 20.24 -35.13 -15.88
N ASP A 190 20.98 -36.24 -15.80
CA ASP A 190 21.91 -36.61 -16.87
C ASP A 190 21.32 -37.07 -18.22
N PRO A 191 20.07 -37.57 -18.32
CA PRO A 191 19.42 -37.87 -19.58
C PRO A 191 18.29 -36.87 -19.86
N ASP A 192 18.45 -35.58 -19.51
CA ASP A 192 17.45 -34.54 -19.79
C ASP A 192 17.30 -34.33 -21.31
N PRO A 193 16.13 -34.65 -21.89
CA PRO A 193 15.93 -34.60 -23.34
C PRO A 193 15.52 -33.21 -23.84
N THR A 194 15.25 -32.26 -22.93
CA THR A 194 14.70 -30.93 -23.26
C THR A 194 15.77 -29.86 -23.17
N VAL A 195 16.50 -29.85 -22.06
CA VAL A 195 17.70 -29.04 -21.89
C VAL A 195 18.81 -30.06 -21.74
N ALA A 196 19.74 -30.12 -22.70
CA ALA A 196 20.85 -31.08 -22.65
C ALA A 196 21.52 -31.03 -21.27
N TYR A 197 22.17 -32.09 -20.79
CA TYR A 197 22.89 -32.02 -19.52
C TYR A 197 24.20 -31.20 -19.65
N PRO A 198 24.62 -30.43 -18.63
CA PRO A 198 25.94 -29.80 -18.58
C PRO A 198 27.02 -30.87 -18.51
N ASP A 199 27.41 -31.43 -19.65
CA ASP A 199 28.52 -32.36 -19.70
C ASP A 199 29.81 -31.60 -19.37
N PRO A 200 30.38 -31.81 -18.17
CA PRO A 200 31.56 -31.08 -17.73
C PRO A 200 32.86 -31.61 -18.34
N ASP A 201 32.79 -32.74 -19.06
CA ASP A 201 33.93 -33.42 -19.71
C ASP A 201 33.98 -33.17 -21.24
N HIS A 202 32.99 -32.46 -21.81
CA HIS A 202 32.92 -32.15 -23.24
C HIS A 202 33.59 -30.83 -23.65
N VAL A 203 34.15 -30.80 -24.86
CA VAL A 203 34.66 -29.58 -25.50
C VAL A 203 33.47 -28.72 -25.95
N PRO A 204 33.42 -27.43 -25.58
CA PRO A 204 32.34 -26.52 -25.94
C PRO A 204 32.17 -26.39 -27.46
N THR A 205 30.93 -26.26 -27.96
CA THR A 205 30.65 -25.88 -29.35
C THR A 205 29.96 -24.52 -29.35
N ALA A 206 30.29 -23.68 -30.34
CA ALA A 206 29.90 -22.26 -30.43
C ALA A 206 28.38 -21.95 -30.36
N TRP A 207 27.50 -22.96 -30.32
CA TRP A 207 26.06 -22.80 -30.35
C TRP A 207 25.31 -23.36 -29.13
N GLN A 208 25.99 -24.01 -28.17
CA GLN A 208 25.39 -24.46 -26.91
C GLN A 208 26.46 -24.52 -25.81
N GLU A 209 26.66 -23.44 -25.03
CA GLU A 209 27.73 -23.38 -24.02
C GLU A 209 27.23 -22.99 -22.61
N TRP A 210 27.38 -24.00 -21.77
CA TRP A 210 27.16 -24.13 -20.35
C TRP A 210 27.81 -23.04 -19.49
N PRO A 211 27.02 -22.23 -18.75
CA PRO A 211 27.53 -21.08 -18.01
C PRO A 211 28.42 -21.49 -16.83
N LEU A 212 28.25 -22.69 -16.26
CA LEU A 212 28.97 -23.10 -15.04
C LEU A 212 30.49 -23.08 -15.20
N THR A 213 31.02 -23.54 -16.33
CA THR A 213 32.47 -23.51 -16.59
C THR A 213 32.97 -22.08 -16.76
N GLN A 214 32.19 -21.20 -17.39
CA GLN A 214 32.54 -19.78 -17.51
C GLN A 214 32.48 -19.09 -16.14
N PHE A 215 31.39 -19.26 -15.38
CA PHE A 215 31.30 -18.76 -14.01
C PHE A 215 32.45 -19.30 -13.15
N ALA A 216 32.81 -20.58 -13.23
CA ALA A 216 33.94 -21.16 -12.51
C ALA A 216 35.28 -20.57 -12.94
N TYR A 217 35.51 -20.38 -14.24
CA TYR A 217 36.74 -19.81 -14.77
C TYR A 217 36.94 -18.38 -14.26
N TYR A 218 35.92 -17.53 -14.38
CA TYR A 218 36.03 -16.13 -13.96
C TYR A 218 35.86 -15.92 -12.45
N THR A 219 35.35 -16.91 -11.72
CA THR A 219 35.23 -16.85 -10.23
C THR A 219 36.47 -17.41 -9.53
N CYS A 220 37.05 -18.49 -10.03
CA CYS A 220 38.12 -19.23 -9.33
C CYS A 220 39.19 -19.84 -10.27
N ASN A 221 39.23 -19.44 -11.55
CA ASN A 221 40.18 -19.92 -12.55
C ASN A 221 40.14 -21.46 -12.73
N LYS A 222 38.94 -22.04 -12.76
CA LYS A 222 38.71 -23.47 -12.97
C LYS A 222 37.86 -23.70 -14.21
N THR A 223 38.32 -24.60 -15.08
CA THR A 223 37.61 -25.04 -16.29
C THR A 223 36.98 -26.42 -16.14
N THR A 224 37.21 -27.10 -15.01
CA THR A 224 36.66 -28.42 -14.70
C THR A 224 36.42 -28.56 -13.20
N TYR A 225 35.73 -29.62 -12.80
CA TYR A 225 35.44 -29.94 -11.41
C TYR A 225 36.64 -30.62 -10.73
N THR A 226 36.66 -30.54 -9.40
CA THR A 226 37.70 -31.13 -8.56
C THR A 226 37.21 -32.46 -7.99
N LEU A 227 38.08 -33.47 -8.03
CA LEU A 227 37.86 -34.76 -7.36
C LEU A 227 38.47 -34.73 -5.94
N PRO A 228 37.90 -35.47 -4.97
CA PRO A 228 36.72 -36.34 -5.10
C PRO A 228 35.40 -35.56 -5.14
N ASN A 229 34.40 -36.13 -5.82
CA ASN A 229 33.03 -35.62 -5.82
C ASN A 229 32.32 -36.01 -4.51
N ASP A 230 31.34 -35.20 -4.06
CA ASP A 230 30.52 -35.59 -2.91
C ASP A 230 29.36 -36.47 -3.37
N GLN A 231 29.18 -37.63 -2.75
CA GLN A 231 27.99 -38.44 -2.93
C GLN A 231 26.89 -37.95 -1.96
N LEU A 232 25.80 -37.38 -2.48
CA LEU A 232 24.72 -36.83 -1.66
C LEU A 232 23.64 -37.87 -1.34
N ALA A 233 23.33 -38.73 -2.31
CA ALA A 233 22.40 -39.85 -2.19
C ALA A 233 22.73 -40.90 -3.25
N THR A 234 22.07 -42.06 -3.24
CA THR A 234 22.17 -43.02 -4.37
C THR A 234 21.80 -42.30 -5.67
N ASN A 235 22.66 -42.39 -6.69
CA ASN A 235 22.51 -41.71 -8.00
C ASN A 235 22.56 -40.18 -7.97
N VAL A 236 22.96 -39.55 -6.86
CA VAL A 236 23.11 -38.09 -6.77
C VAL A 236 24.53 -37.72 -6.34
N THR A 237 25.23 -36.99 -7.20
CA THR A 237 26.64 -36.64 -7.02
C THR A 237 26.83 -35.14 -7.22
N LYS A 238 27.54 -34.47 -6.30
CA LYS A 238 27.90 -33.06 -6.41
C LYS A 238 29.32 -32.92 -6.95
N LEU A 239 29.41 -32.36 -8.15
CA LEU A 239 30.63 -31.99 -8.85
C LEU A 239 30.94 -30.53 -8.47
N LYS A 240 32.08 -30.27 -7.82
CA LYS A 240 32.44 -28.92 -7.40
C LYS A 240 33.56 -28.36 -8.26
N PHE A 241 33.36 -27.19 -8.84
CA PHE A 241 34.36 -26.50 -9.67
C PHE A 241 35.27 -25.64 -8.78
N CYS A 242 34.66 -24.77 -7.98
CA CYS A 242 35.36 -23.99 -6.97
C CYS A 242 35.21 -24.68 -5.61
N VAL A 243 36.30 -25.25 -5.07
CA VAL A 243 36.31 -25.99 -3.79
C VAL A 243 37.24 -25.33 -2.79
N GLY A 244 36.76 -25.21 -1.55
CA GLY A 244 37.53 -24.69 -0.43
C GLY A 244 37.57 -23.17 -0.40
N ASN A 245 38.09 -22.66 0.70
CA ASN A 245 38.39 -21.25 0.88
C ASN A 245 39.65 -20.91 0.05
N PRO A 246 39.50 -20.24 -1.11
CA PRO A 246 40.26 -19.01 -1.39
C PRO A 246 39.50 -18.01 -2.31
N PRO A 247 40.17 -17.00 -2.91
CA PRO A 247 40.18 -15.57 -2.56
C PRO A 247 38.84 -14.78 -2.66
N SER A 248 37.74 -15.39 -3.11
CA SER A 248 36.42 -14.74 -3.28
C SER A 248 35.31 -15.27 -2.35
N GLY A 249 35.44 -16.49 -1.84
CA GLY A 249 34.45 -17.12 -0.94
C GLY A 249 33.14 -17.57 -1.61
N LYS A 250 33.11 -17.77 -2.95
CA LYS A 250 31.90 -18.14 -3.73
C LYS A 250 32.03 -19.55 -4.32
N GLU A 251 31.03 -20.42 -4.13
CA GLU A 251 31.02 -21.80 -4.67
C GLU A 251 30.33 -21.87 -6.04
N ILE A 252 30.94 -22.60 -6.98
CA ILE A 252 30.33 -23.03 -8.24
C ILE A 252 30.28 -24.55 -8.27
N SER A 253 29.08 -25.14 -8.37
CA SER A 253 28.89 -26.59 -8.36
C SER A 253 27.71 -27.07 -9.22
N LEU A 254 27.77 -28.34 -9.62
CA LEU A 254 26.74 -29.07 -10.35
C LEU A 254 26.37 -30.32 -9.57
N ILE A 255 25.10 -30.47 -9.21
CA ILE A 255 24.52 -31.71 -8.71
C ILE A 255 23.97 -32.47 -9.91
N ARG A 256 24.64 -33.58 -10.23
CA ARG A 256 24.18 -34.56 -11.20
C ARG A 256 23.19 -35.50 -10.53
N VAL A 257 22.02 -35.66 -11.16
CA VAL A 257 21.01 -36.64 -10.77
C VAL A 257 20.90 -37.70 -11.86
N ALA A 258 21.50 -38.86 -11.63
CA ALA A 258 21.59 -39.90 -12.64
C ALA A 258 20.21 -40.55 -12.89
N GLY A 259 19.83 -40.67 -14.16
CA GLY A 259 18.59 -41.31 -14.60
C GLY A 259 17.32 -40.46 -14.49
N VAL A 260 17.42 -39.18 -14.15
CA VAL A 260 16.28 -38.26 -14.06
C VAL A 260 16.25 -37.32 -15.26
N GLY A 261 15.14 -37.25 -16.01
CA GLY A 261 14.99 -36.34 -17.16
C GLY A 261 14.62 -34.89 -16.76
N HIS A 262 13.94 -34.16 -17.66
CA HIS A 262 13.57 -32.75 -17.49
C HIS A 262 12.51 -32.50 -16.40
N SER A 263 12.93 -32.44 -15.13
CA SER A 263 11.98 -32.32 -14.00
C SER A 263 12.63 -31.77 -12.74
N TRP A 264 11.80 -31.35 -11.78
CA TRP A 264 12.23 -31.17 -10.40
C TRP A 264 12.54 -32.56 -9.79
N PRO A 265 13.79 -32.85 -9.40
CA PRO A 265 14.16 -34.22 -9.02
C PRO A 265 13.36 -34.74 -7.81
N LYS A 266 12.89 -35.98 -7.89
CA LYS A 266 12.24 -36.70 -6.79
C LYS A 266 12.99 -38.02 -6.57
N VAL A 267 14.09 -37.95 -5.84
CA VAL A 267 14.98 -39.09 -5.57
C VAL A 267 15.01 -39.38 -4.07
N THR A 268 14.88 -40.65 -3.70
CA THR A 268 14.90 -41.08 -2.30
C THR A 268 16.20 -40.67 -1.61
N GLY A 269 16.10 -40.00 -0.47
CA GLY A 269 17.26 -39.50 0.29
C GLY A 269 17.84 -38.18 -0.24
N PHE A 270 17.23 -37.57 -1.25
CA PHE A 270 17.64 -36.27 -1.80
C PHE A 270 16.43 -35.34 -1.88
N ASP A 271 16.42 -34.31 -1.03
CA ASP A 271 15.45 -33.21 -1.08
C ASP A 271 16.08 -32.00 -1.76
N PRO A 272 15.72 -31.68 -3.02
CA PRO A 272 16.28 -30.53 -3.72
C PRO A 272 16.02 -29.21 -2.99
N GLY A 273 14.85 -29.06 -2.34
CA GLY A 273 14.49 -27.82 -1.65
C GLY A 273 15.40 -27.56 -0.46
N GLN A 274 15.62 -28.57 0.37
CA GLN A 274 16.53 -28.48 1.51
C GLN A 274 17.99 -28.28 1.06
N VAL A 275 18.43 -28.99 0.03
CA VAL A 275 19.80 -28.86 -0.51
C VAL A 275 20.05 -27.47 -1.08
N ILE A 276 19.07 -26.91 -1.82
CA ILE A 276 19.12 -25.52 -2.31
C ILE A 276 19.24 -24.55 -1.14
N TRP A 277 18.40 -24.70 -0.11
CA TRP A 277 18.46 -23.83 1.05
C TRP A 277 19.80 -23.92 1.79
N ASP A 278 20.29 -25.13 2.03
CA ASP A 278 21.56 -25.37 2.70
C ASP A 278 22.76 -24.78 1.95
N PHE A 279 22.64 -24.64 0.63
CA PHE A 279 23.60 -23.93 -0.20
C PHE A 279 23.44 -22.40 -0.08
N VAL A 280 22.27 -21.85 -0.42
CA VAL A 280 22.10 -20.39 -0.59
C VAL A 280 22.27 -19.62 0.72
N LYS A 281 21.87 -20.20 1.86
CA LYS A 281 21.90 -19.56 3.19
C LYS A 281 23.30 -19.15 3.66
N ASN A 282 24.35 -19.70 3.04
CA ASN A 282 25.75 -19.41 3.38
C ASN A 282 26.25 -18.09 2.76
N TYR A 283 25.43 -17.44 1.92
CA TYR A 283 25.86 -16.29 1.14
C TYR A 283 25.02 -15.05 1.44
N ASN A 284 25.68 -13.91 1.34
CA ASN A 284 25.09 -12.59 1.40
C ASN A 284 25.61 -11.69 0.26
N VAL A 285 24.85 -10.63 -0.05
CA VAL A 285 25.31 -9.55 -0.92
C VAL A 285 26.15 -8.57 -0.08
N ALA A 286 27.46 -8.55 -0.30
CA ALA A 286 28.35 -7.62 0.39
C ALA A 286 28.07 -6.17 -0.02
N GLY A 287 27.92 -5.27 0.96
CA GLY A 287 27.66 -3.85 0.72
C GLY A 287 26.21 -3.51 0.31
N ALA A 288 25.31 -4.49 0.24
CA ALA A 288 23.89 -4.19 0.20
C ALA A 288 23.53 -3.50 1.52
N THR A 289 23.01 -2.28 1.43
CA THR A 289 22.35 -1.62 2.56
C THR A 289 21.32 -2.58 3.13
N SER A 290 21.26 -2.74 4.45
CA SER A 290 20.07 -3.31 5.11
C SER A 290 18.86 -2.70 4.44
N CYS A 291 17.80 -3.47 4.12
CA CYS A 291 16.53 -2.88 3.66
C CYS A 291 16.37 -1.69 4.57
N ALA A 292 16.50 -0.47 4.01
CA ALA A 292 16.58 0.70 4.85
C ALA A 292 15.41 0.51 5.81
N ALA A 293 15.62 0.69 7.12
CA ALA A 293 14.46 0.93 7.97
C ALA A 293 13.65 1.89 7.13
N ALA A 294 12.47 1.44 6.66
CA ALA A 294 11.73 2.22 5.67
C ALA A 294 11.78 3.63 6.26
N PRO A 295 12.20 4.68 5.51
CA PRO A 295 12.03 6.02 6.03
C PRO A 295 10.63 6.00 6.59
N GLU A 296 10.53 6.09 7.92
CA GLU A 296 9.39 5.62 8.71
C GLU A 296 8.17 6.03 7.91
N GLN A 297 7.38 5.07 7.36
CA GLN A 297 6.36 5.40 6.34
C GLN A 297 5.70 6.67 6.82
N PRO A 298 5.89 7.81 6.12
CA PRO A 298 5.77 9.09 6.79
C PRO A 298 4.44 9.14 7.48
N THR A 299 4.49 9.23 8.82
CA THR A 299 3.29 9.07 9.62
C THR A 299 2.50 10.35 9.49
N TYR A 300 1.56 10.35 8.57
CA TYR A 300 0.62 11.43 8.40
C TYR A 300 -0.37 11.42 9.57
N ALA A 301 -0.85 12.58 10.01
CA ALA A 301 -2.03 12.62 10.85
C ALA A 301 -3.16 11.79 10.21
N GLU A 302 -3.84 10.97 11.02
CA GLU A 302 -4.94 10.10 10.57
C GLU A 302 -5.97 10.88 9.74
N GLY A 303 -6.40 10.34 8.60
CA GLY A 303 -7.37 11.03 7.75
C GLY A 303 -6.77 12.03 6.76
N THR A 304 -5.44 12.04 6.55
CA THR A 304 -4.74 12.97 5.64
C THR A 304 -4.61 12.41 4.22
N ILE A 305 -4.92 13.24 3.22
CA ILE A 305 -4.62 12.93 1.81
C ILE A 305 -3.10 12.99 1.64
N HIS A 306 -2.51 12.03 0.95
CA HIS A 306 -1.05 11.96 0.85
C HIS A 306 -0.63 11.39 -0.51
N SER A 307 0.67 11.22 -0.74
CA SER A 307 1.19 10.65 -1.98
C SER A 307 2.12 9.48 -1.70
N SER A 308 2.03 8.45 -2.55
CA SER A 308 2.96 7.32 -2.54
C SER A 308 3.30 6.91 -3.96
N GLY A 309 4.59 6.68 -4.23
CA GLY A 309 5.09 6.53 -5.60
C GLY A 309 4.64 7.72 -6.46
N ARG A 310 4.00 7.44 -7.60
CA ARG A 310 3.40 8.44 -8.51
C ARG A 310 1.94 8.79 -8.23
N THR A 311 1.37 8.25 -7.16
CA THR A 311 -0.07 8.25 -6.94
C THR A 311 -0.42 9.18 -5.79
N ILE A 312 -1.47 9.98 -5.96
CA ILE A 312 -2.13 10.67 -4.85
C ILE A 312 -3.10 9.67 -4.22
N LEU A 313 -3.06 9.52 -2.91
CA LEU A 313 -3.87 8.58 -2.15
C LEU A 313 -4.87 9.35 -1.29
N SER A 314 -6.11 8.90 -1.34
CA SER A 314 -7.11 9.27 -0.36
C SER A 314 -6.67 8.82 1.04
N PRO A 315 -7.28 9.34 2.11
CA PRO A 315 -7.04 8.83 3.46
C PRO A 315 -7.40 7.35 3.69
N CYS A 316 -8.13 6.71 2.75
CA CYS A 316 -8.40 5.26 2.75
C CYS A 316 -7.37 4.46 1.92
N GLU A 317 -6.24 5.04 1.53
CA GLU A 317 -5.23 4.40 0.66
C GLU A 317 -5.72 4.08 -0.76
N ASN A 318 -6.89 4.59 -1.18
CA ASN A 318 -7.34 4.46 -2.57
C ASN A 318 -6.64 5.49 -3.46
N ALA A 319 -6.24 5.07 -4.66
CA ALA A 319 -5.72 5.95 -5.69
C ALA A 319 -6.74 7.04 -6.07
N PHE A 320 -6.29 8.28 -6.07
CA PHE A 320 -7.04 9.47 -6.43
C PHE A 320 -6.40 10.11 -7.65
N ILE A 321 -7.16 10.21 -8.75
CA ILE A 321 -6.72 10.86 -10.00
C ILE A 321 -7.46 12.20 -10.12
N PRO A 322 -6.78 13.35 -9.96
CA PRO A 322 -7.35 14.68 -10.09
C PRO A 322 -8.04 14.88 -11.45
N LYS A 323 -9.31 15.29 -11.45
CA LYS A 323 -10.06 15.73 -12.64
C LYS A 323 -10.97 16.85 -12.20
N GLY A 324 -10.57 18.07 -12.54
CA GLY A 324 -11.11 19.25 -11.89
C GLY A 324 -11.07 20.51 -12.71
N VAL A 325 -11.31 21.61 -12.01
CA VAL A 325 -11.34 22.96 -12.56
C VAL A 325 -10.56 23.91 -11.66
N ASN A 326 -10.01 24.95 -12.25
CA ASN A 326 -9.52 26.12 -11.51
C ASN A 326 -10.70 27.06 -11.22
N TYR A 327 -10.68 27.67 -10.03
CA TYR A 327 -11.70 28.58 -9.53
C TYR A 327 -11.05 29.88 -9.07
N SER A 328 -11.24 30.92 -9.88
CA SER A 328 -10.78 32.28 -9.62
C SER A 328 -11.67 32.97 -8.58
N LEU A 329 -11.52 32.60 -7.30
CA LEU A 329 -12.26 33.23 -6.19
C LEU A 329 -11.93 34.72 -6.02
N ALA A 330 -10.80 35.17 -6.58
CA ALA A 330 -10.43 36.58 -6.70
C ALA A 330 -11.42 37.41 -7.51
N ASP A 331 -11.92 36.81 -8.59
CA ASP A 331 -12.81 37.41 -9.57
C ASP A 331 -14.29 37.14 -9.26
N ASP A 332 -14.58 36.40 -8.17
CA ASP A 332 -15.93 36.25 -7.62
C ASP A 332 -16.25 37.47 -6.71
N TRP A 333 -16.67 38.57 -7.34
CA TRP A 333 -16.95 39.86 -6.69
C TRP A 333 -18.03 39.78 -5.60
N GLU A 334 -18.82 38.72 -5.57
CA GLU A 334 -19.95 38.53 -4.67
C GLU A 334 -19.68 37.57 -3.52
N PHE A 335 -18.48 36.99 -3.44
CA PHE A 335 -18.06 36.14 -2.33
C PHE A 335 -17.92 36.94 -1.01
N PRO A 336 -18.08 36.36 0.20
CA PRO A 336 -18.98 35.26 0.52
C PRO A 336 -20.45 35.76 0.57
N ALA A 337 -21.22 35.39 -0.46
CA ALA A 337 -22.65 35.65 -0.72
C ALA A 337 -23.12 37.12 -0.86
N ASN A 338 -23.60 37.51 -2.05
CA ASN A 338 -25.01 37.39 -2.48
C ASN A 338 -25.28 38.32 -3.69
N ILE A 339 -25.82 37.80 -4.80
CA ILE A 339 -26.39 38.63 -5.92
C ILE A 339 -27.43 39.65 -5.35
N ASN A 340 -27.99 39.43 -4.14
CA ASN A 340 -29.13 40.18 -3.59
C ASN A 340 -29.07 40.60 -2.09
N GLY A 341 -27.92 40.61 -1.42
CA GLY A 341 -27.73 41.31 -0.12
C GLY A 341 -28.38 40.72 1.15
N ASP A 342 -28.85 39.46 1.15
CA ASP A 342 -29.27 38.72 2.35
C ASP A 342 -28.12 37.82 2.90
N PRO A 343 -27.56 38.10 4.09
CA PRO A 343 -26.48 37.33 4.69
C PRO A 343 -26.89 35.94 5.21
N THR A 344 -28.17 35.57 5.13
CA THR A 344 -28.68 34.25 5.54
C THR A 344 -28.81 33.25 4.38
N ASN A 345 -28.65 33.70 3.12
CA ASN A 345 -28.82 32.88 1.93
C ASN A 345 -27.46 32.54 1.27
N VAL A 346 -26.75 31.58 1.85
CA VAL A 346 -25.40 31.08 1.45
C VAL A 346 -25.39 30.21 0.18
N ASN A 347 -26.46 30.24 -0.62
CA ASN A 347 -26.72 29.29 -1.71
C ASN A 347 -26.35 29.78 -3.12
N ASP A 348 -25.96 31.04 -3.30
CA ASP A 348 -25.78 31.66 -4.63
C ASP A 348 -24.33 32.09 -4.97
N GLU A 349 -23.30 31.46 -4.35
CA GLU A 349 -21.89 31.65 -4.76
C GLU A 349 -21.41 30.57 -5.78
N LEU A 350 -20.40 30.90 -6.61
CA LEU A 350 -19.98 30.08 -7.76
C LEU A 350 -19.53 28.66 -7.39
N SER A 351 -19.05 28.42 -6.16
CA SER A 351 -18.70 27.09 -5.69
C SER A 351 -19.87 26.09 -5.77
N SER A 352 -21.12 26.55 -5.61
CA SER A 352 -22.32 25.72 -5.78
C SER A 352 -22.56 25.30 -7.24
N GLU A 353 -22.24 26.18 -8.19
CA GLU A 353 -22.34 25.92 -9.62
C GLU A 353 -21.22 24.97 -10.09
N ILE A 354 -20.01 25.14 -9.55
CA ILE A 354 -18.88 24.23 -9.79
C ILE A 354 -19.21 22.80 -9.32
N ILE A 355 -19.88 22.64 -8.17
CA ILE A 355 -20.28 21.32 -7.66
C ILE A 355 -21.19 20.57 -8.66
N LYS A 356 -22.08 21.28 -9.37
CA LYS A 356 -22.97 20.70 -10.39
C LYS A 356 -22.18 20.13 -11.58
N ALA A 357 -21.00 20.67 -11.87
CA ALA A 357 -20.11 20.15 -12.92
C ALA A 357 -19.44 18.82 -12.55
N ASN A 358 -19.63 18.33 -11.32
CA ASN A 358 -19.09 17.06 -10.82
C ASN A 358 -17.56 16.90 -10.94
N PRO A 359 -16.73 17.91 -10.62
CA PRO A 359 -15.30 17.65 -10.47
C PRO A 359 -15.04 16.80 -9.22
N ASN A 360 -13.87 16.17 -9.14
CA ASN A 360 -13.41 15.55 -7.89
C ASN A 360 -12.35 16.40 -7.17
N ILE A 361 -11.88 17.46 -7.81
CA ILE A 361 -10.92 18.43 -7.27
C ILE A 361 -11.20 19.83 -7.84
N VAL A 362 -10.94 20.87 -7.04
CA VAL A 362 -11.00 22.27 -7.47
C VAL A 362 -9.74 22.97 -6.98
N ARG A 363 -9.05 23.70 -7.86
CA ARG A 363 -7.91 24.56 -7.48
C ARG A 363 -8.38 25.99 -7.32
N ILE A 364 -8.23 26.51 -6.11
CA ILE A 364 -8.80 27.79 -5.67
C ILE A 364 -7.67 28.81 -5.67
N GLN A 365 -7.75 29.76 -6.60
CA GLN A 365 -6.87 30.90 -6.66
C GLN A 365 -7.10 31.82 -5.47
N TRP A 366 -6.04 32.20 -4.78
CA TRP A 366 -6.07 33.15 -3.67
C TRP A 366 -4.93 34.15 -3.75
N TYR A 367 -5.11 35.32 -3.12
CA TYR A 367 -4.06 36.34 -2.97
C TYR A 367 -3.87 36.66 -1.48
N ALA A 368 -2.63 36.57 -1.01
CA ALA A 368 -2.26 36.97 0.34
C ALA A 368 -2.41 38.49 0.52
N ASN A 369 -2.01 39.27 -0.50
CA ASN A 369 -2.15 40.72 -0.55
C ASN A 369 -2.99 41.13 -1.75
N ARG A 370 -4.30 41.28 -1.57
CA ARG A 370 -5.20 41.76 -2.65
C ARG A 370 -4.83 43.16 -3.11
N GLN A 371 -5.04 43.42 -4.40
CA GLN A 371 -4.87 44.73 -5.00
C GLN A 371 -5.92 45.73 -4.49
N SER A 372 -5.55 47.01 -4.43
CA SER A 372 -6.43 48.09 -3.99
C SER A 372 -7.70 48.17 -4.84
N GLY A 373 -8.88 48.08 -4.20
CA GLY A 373 -10.19 48.16 -4.86
C GLY A 373 -10.92 46.82 -4.97
N TRP A 374 -10.28 45.69 -4.65
CA TRP A 374 -10.94 44.39 -4.57
C TRP A 374 -11.57 44.17 -3.19
N LYS A 375 -12.67 43.42 -3.14
CA LYS A 375 -13.30 43.00 -1.86
C LYS A 375 -12.32 42.10 -1.11
N SER A 376 -12.15 42.34 0.19
CA SER A 376 -11.26 41.57 1.06
C SER A 376 -12.01 40.39 1.68
N TYR A 377 -11.38 39.21 1.67
CA TYR A 377 -11.90 37.99 2.25
C TYR A 377 -10.94 37.45 3.30
N SER A 378 -11.51 36.88 4.34
CA SER A 378 -10.82 36.26 5.45
C SER A 378 -10.56 34.77 5.19
N ILE A 379 -9.66 34.17 5.97
CA ILE A 379 -9.45 32.72 5.97
C ILE A 379 -10.73 31.96 6.36
N SER A 380 -11.59 32.56 7.21
CA SER A 380 -12.90 31.97 7.52
C SER A 380 -13.85 31.93 6.32
N ASP A 381 -13.75 32.90 5.40
CA ASP A 381 -14.55 32.85 4.18
C ASP A 381 -14.07 31.68 3.29
N LEU A 382 -12.76 31.52 3.14
CA LEU A 382 -12.16 30.38 2.44
C LEU A 382 -12.60 29.04 3.05
N ASP A 383 -12.65 28.93 4.38
CA ASP A 383 -13.10 27.74 5.10
C ASP A 383 -14.55 27.34 4.73
N ILE A 384 -15.44 28.30 4.46
CA ILE A 384 -16.82 28.03 4.01
C ILE A 384 -16.80 27.28 2.67
N VAL A 385 -16.00 27.76 1.71
CA VAL A 385 -15.86 27.15 0.37
C VAL A 385 -15.26 25.76 0.44
N VAL A 386 -14.13 25.63 1.16
CA VAL A 386 -13.45 24.33 1.35
C VAL A 386 -14.36 23.33 2.03
N THR A 387 -15.13 23.77 3.04
CA THR A 387 -16.13 22.92 3.71
C THR A 387 -17.22 22.46 2.74
N ARG A 388 -17.68 23.34 1.84
CA ARG A 388 -18.70 22.99 0.83
C ARG A 388 -18.18 21.96 -0.16
N PHE A 389 -16.97 22.15 -0.69
CA PHE A 389 -16.34 21.17 -1.59
C PHE A 389 -16.09 19.83 -0.90
N ARG A 390 -15.57 19.85 0.33
CA ARG A 390 -15.40 18.62 1.14
C ARG A 390 -16.72 17.87 1.32
N LYS A 391 -17.81 18.54 1.69
CA LYS A 391 -19.15 17.92 1.82
C LYS A 391 -19.63 17.30 0.51
N ALA A 392 -19.23 17.87 -0.62
CA ALA A 392 -19.53 17.36 -1.94
C ALA A 392 -18.57 16.26 -2.41
N GLY A 393 -17.58 15.84 -1.62
CA GLY A 393 -16.58 14.83 -2.01
C GLY A 393 -15.47 15.37 -2.92
N ILE A 394 -15.23 16.68 -2.91
CA ILE A 394 -14.33 17.40 -3.82
C ILE A 394 -13.13 17.93 -3.05
N VAL A 395 -11.92 17.58 -3.50
CA VAL A 395 -10.65 18.05 -2.93
C VAL A 395 -10.42 19.51 -3.31
N SER A 396 -9.90 20.33 -2.40
CA SER A 396 -9.50 21.71 -2.66
C SER A 396 -7.98 21.82 -2.73
N VAL A 397 -7.45 22.28 -3.86
CA VAL A 397 -6.06 22.75 -3.95
C VAL A 397 -6.08 24.25 -3.64
N LEU A 398 -5.42 24.67 -2.58
CA LEU A 398 -5.31 26.08 -2.22
C LEU A 398 -4.01 26.63 -2.81
N GLU A 399 -4.08 27.72 -3.57
CA GLU A 399 -2.89 28.32 -4.20
C GLU A 399 -2.78 29.82 -3.96
N LEU A 400 -1.54 30.33 -3.82
CA LEU A 400 -1.26 31.77 -3.76
C LEU A 400 -0.72 32.31 -5.09
N HIS A 401 -1.44 33.28 -5.63
CA HIS A 401 -1.25 33.82 -6.98
C HIS A 401 -0.42 35.12 -6.99
N ASP A 402 0.08 35.58 -5.84
CA ASP A 402 0.78 36.87 -5.66
C ASP A 402 2.10 37.00 -6.44
N VAL A 403 2.71 35.87 -6.81
CA VAL A 403 4.05 35.80 -7.44
C VAL A 403 4.04 35.03 -8.77
N THR A 404 2.87 34.93 -9.42
CA THR A 404 2.69 34.30 -10.73
C THR A 404 3.70 34.79 -11.75
N CYS A 405 4.37 33.86 -12.43
CA CYS A 405 5.39 34.14 -13.45
C CYS A 405 6.54 35.05 -12.98
N SER A 406 6.76 35.16 -11.66
CA SER A 406 7.77 36.04 -11.08
C SER A 406 9.04 35.27 -10.69
N ASN A 407 10.14 36.00 -10.55
CA ASN A 407 11.39 35.52 -9.95
C ASN A 407 11.77 36.36 -8.71
N ASP A 408 10.78 37.00 -8.07
CA ASP A 408 10.94 37.81 -6.87
C ASP A 408 10.91 36.94 -5.59
N TYR A 409 12.06 36.38 -5.25
CA TYR A 409 12.27 35.59 -4.03
C TYR A 409 12.03 36.39 -2.74
N ALA A 410 12.18 37.72 -2.77
CA ALA A 410 11.97 38.57 -1.61
C ALA A 410 10.47 38.73 -1.33
N GLN A 411 9.66 38.96 -2.37
CA GLN A 411 8.21 38.97 -2.27
C GLN A 411 7.68 37.60 -1.83
N PHE A 412 8.18 36.50 -2.41
CA PHE A 412 7.80 35.14 -1.97
C PHE A 412 8.01 34.96 -0.46
N THR A 413 9.21 35.33 0.03
CA THR A 413 9.58 35.15 1.44
C THR A 413 8.79 36.07 2.38
N SER A 414 8.44 37.28 1.94
CA SER A 414 7.76 38.29 2.77
C SER A 414 6.23 38.24 2.69
N VAL A 415 5.65 37.61 1.66
CA VAL A 415 4.20 37.57 1.41
C VAL A 415 3.65 36.14 1.46
N VAL A 416 4.17 35.25 0.62
CA VAL A 416 3.65 33.88 0.45
C VAL A 416 3.90 33.06 1.72
N MET A 417 5.13 33.04 2.22
CA MET A 417 5.49 32.21 3.38
C MET A 417 4.79 32.62 4.68
N PRO A 418 4.70 33.91 5.05
CA PRO A 418 3.97 34.31 6.25
C PRO A 418 2.49 33.98 6.19
N TRP A 419 1.86 34.03 5.01
CA TRP A 419 0.43 33.71 4.85
C TRP A 419 0.13 32.24 5.15
N TRP A 420 0.92 31.31 4.59
CA TRP A 420 0.77 29.87 4.89
C TRP A 420 1.01 29.54 6.37
N LYS A 421 1.86 30.31 7.05
CA LYS A 421 2.22 30.11 8.46
C LYS A 421 1.26 30.80 9.44
N GLN A 422 0.19 31.45 8.98
CA GLN A 422 -0.83 32.00 9.87
C GLN A 422 -1.58 30.89 10.59
N GLN A 423 -1.81 31.02 11.90
CA GLN A 423 -2.49 29.99 12.68
C GLN A 423 -3.87 29.62 12.12
N ALA A 424 -4.66 30.61 11.68
CA ALA A 424 -5.96 30.36 11.06
C ALA A 424 -5.88 29.50 9.78
N MET A 425 -4.79 29.63 9.01
CA MET A 425 -4.55 28.81 7.81
C MET A 425 -4.17 27.39 8.20
N LEU A 426 -3.29 27.23 9.19
CA LEU A 426 -2.92 25.92 9.73
C LEU A 426 -4.14 25.18 10.28
N ASP A 427 -5.03 25.89 10.99
CA ASP A 427 -6.28 25.34 11.53
C ASP A 427 -7.22 24.88 10.40
N LEU A 428 -7.37 25.67 9.33
CA LEU A 428 -8.16 25.31 8.15
C LEU A 428 -7.59 24.06 7.47
N ILE A 429 -6.28 24.02 7.21
CA ILE A 429 -5.59 22.89 6.58
C ILE A 429 -5.80 21.63 7.42
N ASN A 430 -5.58 21.70 8.74
CA ASN A 430 -5.73 20.55 9.62
C ASN A 430 -7.20 20.08 9.69
N LYS A 431 -8.16 21.02 9.79
CA LYS A 431 -9.61 20.73 9.77
C LYS A 431 -10.01 19.92 8.53
N HIS A 432 -9.40 20.20 7.38
CA HIS A 432 -9.73 19.59 6.09
C HIS A 432 -8.62 18.72 5.50
N ARG A 433 -7.72 18.18 6.33
CA ARG A 433 -6.49 17.51 5.89
C ARG A 433 -6.67 16.33 4.94
N GLY A 434 -7.83 15.70 4.91
CA GLY A 434 -8.12 14.65 3.93
C GLY A 434 -8.73 15.13 2.61
N PHE A 435 -8.94 16.44 2.45
CA PHE A 435 -9.55 17.08 1.28
C PHE A 435 -8.81 18.35 0.85
N VAL A 436 -7.64 18.65 1.40
CA VAL A 436 -6.86 19.85 1.05
C VAL A 436 -5.47 19.48 0.55
N ILE A 437 -5.03 20.15 -0.50
CA ILE A 437 -3.66 20.17 -1.00
C ILE A 437 -3.19 21.63 -0.97
N VAL A 438 -1.94 21.86 -0.58
CA VAL A 438 -1.34 23.20 -0.56
C VAL A 438 -0.48 23.36 -1.80
N ASN A 439 -0.92 24.14 -2.78
CA ASN A 439 -0.09 24.56 -3.91
C ASN A 439 0.60 25.87 -3.54
N VAL A 440 1.90 25.80 -3.25
CA VAL A 440 2.56 26.85 -2.44
C VAL A 440 2.47 28.23 -3.07
N ALA A 441 2.74 28.33 -4.36
CA ALA A 441 2.59 29.55 -5.14
C ALA A 441 2.37 29.19 -6.61
N ASN A 442 1.50 29.94 -7.27
CA ASN A 442 1.28 29.80 -8.70
C ASN A 442 2.56 30.16 -9.47
N GLU A 443 3.01 29.27 -10.35
CA GLU A 443 3.90 29.61 -11.48
C GLU A 443 5.23 30.32 -11.15
N PHE A 444 5.73 30.17 -9.92
CA PHE A 444 6.90 30.91 -9.47
C PHE A 444 8.22 30.36 -10.04
N GLY A 445 9.06 31.27 -10.51
CA GLY A 445 10.43 31.02 -10.94
C GLY A 445 10.62 31.12 -12.45
N THR A 446 11.80 31.61 -12.85
CA THR A 446 12.22 31.66 -14.26
C THR A 446 13.51 30.88 -14.42
N VAL A 447 13.49 29.79 -15.19
CA VAL A 447 14.62 28.88 -15.37
C VAL A 447 15.07 28.88 -16.83
N GLN A 448 14.27 28.35 -17.74
CA GLN A 448 14.64 28.25 -19.15
C GLN A 448 14.68 29.63 -19.83
N TRP A 449 13.87 30.58 -19.36
CA TRP A 449 13.89 31.95 -19.89
C TRP A 449 14.94 32.85 -19.23
N ALA A 450 15.68 32.33 -18.23
CA ALA A 450 16.78 33.07 -17.61
C ALA A 450 18.01 33.12 -18.52
N SER A 451 18.85 34.13 -18.32
CA SER A 451 20.13 34.26 -19.05
C SER A 451 21.11 33.10 -18.79
N ASN A 452 21.00 32.46 -17.61
CA ASN A 452 21.75 31.25 -17.27
C ASN A 452 20.82 30.19 -16.64
N PRO A 453 20.25 29.28 -17.45
CA PRO A 453 19.28 28.30 -16.98
C PRO A 453 19.78 27.34 -15.91
N ALA A 454 21.05 26.92 -15.95
CA ALA A 454 21.60 25.99 -14.96
C ALA A 454 21.69 26.61 -13.55
N THR A 455 22.12 27.88 -13.48
CA THR A 455 22.17 28.63 -12.22
C THR A 455 20.76 28.93 -11.72
N ALA A 456 19.86 29.33 -12.61
CA ALA A 456 18.47 29.62 -12.27
C ALA A 456 17.74 28.38 -11.73
N TYR A 457 17.91 27.22 -12.38
CA TYR A 457 17.38 25.93 -11.92
C TYR A 457 17.86 25.59 -10.51
N THR A 458 19.18 25.73 -10.26
CA THR A 458 19.77 25.44 -8.95
C THR A 458 19.22 26.37 -7.87
N THR A 459 19.05 27.66 -8.20
CA THR A 459 18.50 28.67 -7.29
C THR A 459 17.05 28.36 -6.93
N TRP A 460 16.23 28.09 -7.95
CA TRP A 460 14.83 27.72 -7.80
C TRP A 460 14.63 26.44 -6.98
N LEU A 461 15.40 25.38 -7.30
CA LEU A 461 15.36 24.11 -6.56
C LEU A 461 15.74 24.30 -5.09
N ASN A 462 16.83 25.02 -4.80
CA ASN A 462 17.27 25.24 -3.44
C ASN A 462 16.30 26.12 -2.65
N HIS A 463 15.66 27.10 -3.31
CA HIS A 463 14.62 27.90 -2.69
C HIS A 463 13.44 27.01 -2.24
N TYR A 464 12.91 26.17 -3.12
CA TYR A 464 11.81 25.28 -2.78
C TYR A 464 12.18 24.24 -1.72
N LYS A 465 13.44 23.79 -1.65
CA LYS A 465 13.89 22.94 -0.54
C LYS A 465 13.77 23.62 0.82
N THR A 466 14.12 24.90 0.90
CA THR A 466 13.95 25.71 2.11
C THR A 466 12.47 25.92 2.42
N VAL A 467 11.66 26.25 1.41
CA VAL A 467 10.20 26.42 1.55
C VAL A 467 9.54 25.17 2.11
N ILE A 468 9.85 23.98 1.57
CA ILE A 468 9.33 22.70 2.08
C ILE A 468 9.68 22.54 3.56
N THR A 469 10.94 22.75 3.93
CA THR A 469 11.42 22.62 5.31
C THR A 469 10.64 23.56 6.25
N ASP A 470 10.44 24.80 5.83
CA ASP A 470 9.72 25.82 6.59
C ASP A 470 8.23 25.48 6.78
N LEU A 471 7.54 25.02 5.72
CA LEU A 471 6.12 24.64 5.79
C LEU A 471 5.91 23.39 6.65
N ARG A 472 6.80 22.39 6.55
CA ARG A 472 6.76 21.21 7.43
C ARG A 472 7.04 21.58 8.88
N THR A 473 8.00 22.47 9.14
CA THR A 473 8.27 23.00 10.49
C THR A 473 7.07 23.75 11.07
N ALA A 474 6.27 24.40 10.22
CA ALA A 474 5.02 25.05 10.63
C ALA A 474 3.86 24.08 10.89
N GLY A 475 4.03 22.77 10.67
CA GLY A 475 3.02 21.75 10.94
C GLY A 475 2.07 21.46 9.77
N ILE A 476 2.39 21.86 8.54
CA ILE A 476 1.61 21.49 7.36
C ILE A 476 1.98 20.06 6.96
N GLU A 477 1.05 19.12 7.07
CA GLU A 477 1.27 17.69 6.77
C GLU A 477 0.63 17.20 5.45
N VAL A 478 -0.33 17.95 4.93
CA VAL A 478 -1.00 17.67 3.65
C VAL A 478 -0.02 17.75 2.46
N PRO A 479 -0.37 17.27 1.25
CA PRO A 479 0.54 17.30 0.12
C PRO A 479 0.91 18.74 -0.24
N LEU A 480 2.20 18.96 -0.52
CA LEU A 480 2.66 20.22 -1.08
C LEU A 480 2.75 20.07 -2.59
N MET A 481 1.96 20.85 -3.31
CA MET A 481 2.00 20.98 -4.76
C MET A 481 2.93 22.13 -5.15
N ILE A 482 3.90 21.84 -6.02
CA ILE A 482 4.89 22.81 -6.50
C ILE A 482 4.75 22.92 -8.01
N ASP A 483 4.44 24.12 -8.49
CA ASP A 483 4.34 24.41 -9.92
C ASP A 483 5.73 24.42 -10.55
N ALA A 484 5.80 23.99 -11.81
CA ALA A 484 7.00 24.12 -12.61
C ALA A 484 7.39 25.60 -12.80
N PRO A 485 8.69 25.91 -12.99
CA PRO A 485 9.10 27.26 -13.35
C PRO A 485 8.68 27.61 -14.79
N ASP A 486 8.96 28.84 -15.19
CA ASP A 486 8.63 29.38 -16.51
C ASP A 486 7.12 29.38 -16.76
N CYS A 487 6.38 30.04 -15.86
CA CYS A 487 4.92 30.08 -15.83
C CYS A 487 4.27 28.68 -15.83
N GLY A 488 4.82 27.74 -15.07
CA GLY A 488 4.28 26.37 -15.01
C GLY A 488 4.60 25.51 -16.24
N GLN A 489 5.21 26.03 -17.30
CA GLN A 489 5.31 25.33 -18.58
C GLN A 489 6.55 24.42 -18.70
N ASN A 490 7.53 24.54 -17.80
CA ASN A 490 8.79 23.79 -17.89
C ASN A 490 8.73 22.38 -17.28
N VAL A 491 8.18 21.43 -18.06
CA VAL A 491 8.09 20.00 -17.69
C VAL A 491 9.44 19.42 -17.28
N ASP A 492 10.49 19.74 -18.03
CA ASP A 492 11.80 19.12 -17.85
C ASP A 492 12.40 19.50 -16.49
N ALA A 493 12.30 20.77 -16.11
CA ALA A 493 12.72 21.25 -14.79
C ALA A 493 11.88 20.61 -13.66
N ALA A 494 10.57 20.49 -13.83
CA ALA A 494 9.71 19.83 -12.84
C ALA A 494 10.08 18.35 -12.65
N LEU A 495 10.31 17.62 -13.74
CA LEU A 495 10.69 16.21 -13.70
C LEU A 495 12.07 16.00 -13.10
N GLN A 496 13.02 16.90 -13.40
CA GLN A 496 14.37 16.86 -12.85
C GLN A 496 14.39 17.17 -11.34
N ALA A 497 13.52 18.08 -10.88
CA ALA A 497 13.51 18.53 -9.49
C ALA A 497 12.74 17.61 -8.54
N GLY A 498 11.68 16.95 -9.03
CA GLY A 498 10.76 16.16 -8.20
C GLY A 498 11.44 15.17 -7.23
N PRO A 499 12.44 14.35 -7.64
CA PRO A 499 13.12 13.44 -6.73
C PRO A 499 13.85 14.16 -5.59
N ALA A 500 14.48 15.30 -5.87
CA ALA A 500 15.23 16.08 -4.89
C ALA A 500 14.31 16.85 -3.93
N LEU A 501 13.16 17.33 -4.40
CA LEU A 501 12.14 17.99 -3.58
C LEU A 501 11.42 16.97 -2.68
N LYS A 502 11.05 15.80 -3.23
CA LYS A 502 10.47 14.69 -2.46
C LYS A 502 11.42 14.17 -1.40
N ALA A 503 12.73 14.09 -1.68
CA ALA A 503 13.73 13.69 -0.70
C ALA A 503 13.97 14.75 0.39
N GLN A 504 13.75 16.03 0.09
CA GLN A 504 13.82 17.11 1.08
C GLN A 504 12.62 17.08 2.04
N ASP A 505 11.45 16.67 1.55
CA ASP A 505 10.25 16.56 2.35
C ASP A 505 10.32 15.35 3.29
N PRO A 506 10.38 15.53 4.63
CA PRO A 506 10.35 14.42 5.57
C PRO A 506 9.08 13.57 5.45
N LEU A 507 8.00 14.13 4.90
CA LEU A 507 6.74 13.41 4.66
C LEU A 507 6.66 12.74 3.28
N HIS A 508 7.66 12.95 2.42
CA HIS A 508 7.70 12.48 1.03
C HIS A 508 6.39 12.75 0.25
N ASN A 509 5.69 13.83 0.58
CA ASN A 509 4.32 14.16 0.18
C ASN A 509 4.31 15.39 -0.74
N ILE A 510 5.05 15.27 -1.84
CA ILE A 510 5.24 16.31 -2.87
C ILE A 510 4.49 15.92 -4.14
N ILE A 511 3.75 16.87 -4.71
CA ILE A 511 3.11 16.77 -6.02
C ILE A 511 3.75 17.84 -6.93
N MET A 512 4.18 17.49 -8.13
CA MET A 512 4.57 18.50 -9.12
C MET A 512 3.37 18.90 -9.97
N SER A 513 3.26 20.18 -10.28
CA SER A 513 2.22 20.72 -11.17
C SER A 513 2.86 21.32 -12.42
N VAL A 514 2.26 21.04 -13.58
CA VAL A 514 2.69 21.55 -14.89
C VAL A 514 1.48 22.21 -15.56
N HIS A 515 1.67 23.37 -16.18
CA HIS A 515 0.62 24.13 -16.83
C HIS A 515 0.75 24.00 -18.35
N ALA A 516 -0.24 23.37 -18.98
CA ALA A 516 -0.19 22.91 -20.36
C ALA A 516 -0.59 24.01 -21.37
N TYR A 517 0.10 25.14 -21.28
CA TYR A 517 0.02 26.25 -22.21
C TYR A 517 1.17 26.16 -23.21
N TRP A 518 1.32 25.06 -23.95
CA TRP A 518 2.37 24.97 -24.96
C TRP A 518 1.82 25.33 -26.34
N TYR A 519 2.60 25.98 -27.19
CA TYR A 519 2.30 26.19 -28.62
C TYR A 519 2.35 24.87 -29.41
N LEU A 520 1.60 23.85 -28.97
CA LEU A 520 1.49 22.53 -29.56
C LEU A 520 0.05 22.29 -30.01
N ASN A 521 -0.09 22.00 -31.30
CA ASN A 521 -1.35 21.66 -31.96
C ASN A 521 -1.27 20.28 -32.64
N ASP A 522 -0.44 19.40 -32.10
CA ASP A 522 -0.16 18.06 -32.61
C ASP A 522 -0.40 17.02 -31.51
N ALA A 523 -1.22 16.01 -31.83
CA ALA A 523 -1.52 14.91 -30.92
C ALA A 523 -0.27 14.09 -30.58
N ALA A 524 0.63 13.92 -31.57
CA ALA A 524 1.98 13.40 -31.44
C ALA A 524 2.74 13.95 -30.23
N ALA A 525 2.90 15.26 -30.25
CA ALA A 525 3.61 16.04 -29.25
C ALA A 525 2.92 16.02 -27.88
N MET A 526 1.58 16.07 -27.84
CA MET A 526 0.83 15.98 -26.58
C MET A 526 0.99 14.61 -25.90
N GLU A 527 0.91 13.53 -26.65
CA GLU A 527 1.18 12.18 -26.15
C GLU A 527 2.61 12.06 -25.65
N ALA A 528 3.60 12.57 -26.40
CA ALA A 528 4.99 12.54 -25.98
C ALA A 528 5.21 13.26 -24.63
N ARG A 529 4.54 14.39 -24.40
CA ARG A 529 4.58 15.11 -23.12
C ARG A 529 3.90 14.34 -21.99
N ALA A 530 2.73 13.77 -22.24
CA ALA A 530 2.05 12.92 -21.26
C ALA A 530 2.88 11.68 -20.89
N ALA A 531 3.44 10.98 -21.88
CA ALA A 531 4.30 9.81 -21.68
C ALA A 531 5.59 10.17 -20.93
N GLN A 532 6.17 11.35 -21.20
CA GLN A 532 7.32 11.85 -20.45
C GLN A 532 6.98 12.00 -18.96
N ILE A 533 5.84 12.60 -18.65
CA ILE A 533 5.35 12.78 -17.28
C ILE A 533 5.01 11.43 -16.62
N ALA A 534 4.46 10.48 -17.37
CA ALA A 534 4.08 9.16 -16.88
C ALA A 534 5.25 8.33 -16.31
N ASN A 535 6.49 8.66 -16.71
CA ASN A 535 7.71 8.02 -16.22
C ASN A 535 8.19 8.55 -14.85
N ALA A 536 7.54 9.57 -14.29
CA ALA A 536 7.88 10.10 -12.98
C ALA A 536 7.64 9.09 -11.85
N THR A 537 8.51 9.11 -10.83
CA THR A 537 8.40 8.29 -9.60
C THR A 537 7.70 9.02 -8.44
N PHE A 538 7.11 10.16 -8.74
CA PHE A 538 6.36 11.07 -7.87
C PHE A 538 5.12 11.58 -8.64
N PRO A 539 4.06 12.02 -7.95
CA PRO A 539 2.87 12.50 -8.63
C PRO A 539 3.17 13.77 -9.41
N VAL A 540 2.69 13.81 -10.65
CA VAL A 540 2.70 14.99 -11.49
C VAL A 540 1.29 15.18 -12.02
N VAL A 541 0.77 16.41 -11.96
CA VAL A 541 -0.55 16.76 -12.47
C VAL A 541 -0.42 17.91 -13.47
N PHE A 542 -1.39 18.00 -14.38
CA PHE A 542 -1.60 19.23 -15.10
C PHE A 542 -2.42 20.19 -14.25
N GLY A 543 -1.76 21.09 -13.50
CA GLY A 543 -2.43 22.06 -12.61
C GLY A 543 -3.30 23.06 -13.37
N GLU A 544 -2.96 23.29 -14.64
CA GLU A 544 -3.74 24.07 -15.57
C GLU A 544 -3.68 23.45 -16.97
N ILE A 545 -4.83 23.37 -17.63
CA ILE A 545 -4.98 23.04 -19.05
C ILE A 545 -6.04 23.95 -19.64
N ALA A 546 -5.79 24.50 -20.82
CA ALA A 546 -6.79 25.29 -21.57
C ALA A 546 -6.82 24.92 -23.05
N ASN A 547 -7.88 25.37 -23.73
CA ASN A 547 -8.03 25.27 -25.19
C ASN A 547 -7.16 26.26 -25.97
N ILE A 548 -6.74 27.35 -25.34
CA ILE A 548 -6.03 28.46 -25.97
C ILE A 548 -4.74 28.78 -25.21
N GLN A 549 -3.74 29.20 -25.98
CA GLN A 549 -2.44 29.54 -25.47
C GLN A 549 -2.35 30.84 -24.66
N ASP A 550 -1.51 30.81 -23.63
CA ASP A 550 -1.10 31.99 -22.85
C ASP A 550 -0.08 32.82 -23.65
N ALA A 551 -0.38 34.10 -23.87
CA ALA A 551 0.43 35.00 -24.70
C ALA A 551 0.63 36.36 -24.03
N THR A 552 1.74 37.03 -24.34
CA THR A 552 2.03 38.41 -23.90
C THR A 552 1.07 39.39 -24.59
N GLY A 553 -0.12 39.58 -24.03
CA GLY A 553 -1.20 40.42 -24.59
C GLY A 553 -2.57 39.75 -24.45
N LYS A 554 -3.59 40.22 -25.20
CA LYS A 554 -4.85 39.46 -25.32
C LYS A 554 -4.48 38.09 -25.89
N CYS A 555 -5.06 37.04 -25.33
CA CYS A 555 -4.63 35.66 -25.55
C CYS A 555 -4.51 35.31 -27.03
N SER A 556 -3.56 34.42 -27.34
CA SER A 556 -3.30 34.02 -28.72
C SER A 556 -4.54 33.37 -29.33
N ASN A 557 -4.75 33.48 -30.65
CA ASN A 557 -5.77 32.66 -31.33
C ASN A 557 -5.29 31.20 -31.57
N ALA A 558 -4.15 30.80 -30.99
CA ALA A 558 -3.60 29.46 -31.12
C ALA A 558 -4.41 28.47 -30.29
N ILE A 559 -5.16 27.62 -30.99
CA ILE A 559 -5.90 26.49 -30.40
C ILE A 559 -4.91 25.36 -30.10
N LEU A 560 -4.93 24.89 -28.86
CA LEU A 560 -4.10 23.81 -28.37
C LEU A 560 -4.78 22.46 -28.58
N SER A 561 -4.00 21.40 -28.81
CA SER A 561 -4.50 20.01 -28.86
C SER A 561 -4.82 19.45 -27.46
N TYR A 562 -5.51 20.23 -26.63
CA TYR A 562 -5.77 19.89 -25.23
C TYR A 562 -6.61 18.61 -25.08
N GLN A 563 -7.54 18.33 -26.00
CA GLN A 563 -8.35 17.11 -25.94
C GLN A 563 -7.49 15.86 -26.11
N ASP A 564 -6.50 15.90 -27.01
CA ASP A 564 -5.56 14.81 -27.21
C ASP A 564 -4.70 14.62 -25.96
N LEU A 565 -4.23 15.73 -25.37
CA LEU A 565 -3.52 15.71 -24.10
C LEU A 565 -4.36 15.08 -22.97
N LEU A 566 -5.66 15.39 -22.89
CA LEU A 566 -6.56 14.82 -21.88
C LEU A 566 -6.83 13.32 -22.09
N ARG A 567 -6.91 12.86 -23.34
CA ARG A 567 -6.98 11.41 -23.67
C ARG A 567 -5.68 10.69 -23.30
N SER A 568 -4.54 11.29 -23.60
CA SER A 568 -3.23 10.80 -23.17
C SER A 568 -3.11 10.78 -21.65
N ALA A 569 -3.52 11.83 -20.97
CA ALA A 569 -3.53 11.92 -19.50
C ALA A 569 -4.36 10.78 -18.89
N LYS A 570 -5.54 10.49 -19.43
CA LYS A 570 -6.34 9.32 -19.01
C LYS A 570 -5.59 8.02 -19.19
N THR A 571 -4.98 7.79 -20.36
CA THR A 571 -4.23 6.58 -20.69
C THR A 571 -3.09 6.34 -19.69
N HIS A 572 -2.43 7.41 -19.26
CA HIS A 572 -1.29 7.36 -18.33
C HIS A 572 -1.67 7.53 -16.85
N GLY A 573 -2.95 7.74 -16.54
CA GLY A 573 -3.43 7.97 -15.17
C GLY A 573 -2.99 9.32 -14.56
N ILE A 574 -2.77 10.33 -15.39
CA ILE A 574 -2.32 11.67 -14.99
C ILE A 574 -3.54 12.55 -14.67
N GLY A 575 -3.47 13.25 -13.54
CA GLY A 575 -4.52 14.18 -13.14
C GLY A 575 -4.44 15.53 -13.86
N TRP A 576 -5.57 16.23 -13.98
CA TRP A 576 -5.64 17.53 -14.64
C TRP A 576 -6.72 18.45 -14.03
N LEU A 577 -6.50 19.75 -14.15
CA LEU A 577 -7.46 20.78 -13.78
C LEU A 577 -7.61 21.80 -14.92
N ALA A 578 -8.84 21.94 -15.44
CA ALA A 578 -9.15 22.86 -16.52
C ALA A 578 -9.10 24.31 -16.03
N TRP A 579 -8.37 25.17 -16.71
CA TRP A 579 -8.40 26.61 -16.51
C TRP A 579 -9.44 27.23 -17.46
N THR A 580 -10.47 27.95 -17.00
CA THR A 580 -10.91 28.20 -15.60
C THR A 580 -12.45 28.22 -15.54
N TRP A 581 -13.06 28.21 -14.35
CA TRP A 581 -14.52 28.17 -14.23
C TRP A 581 -15.21 29.33 -14.95
N THR A 582 -14.72 30.56 -14.79
CA THR A 582 -15.39 31.79 -15.24
C THR A 582 -14.40 32.82 -15.78
N ASP A 583 -14.27 33.95 -15.11
CA ASP A 583 -13.53 35.12 -15.52
C ASP A 583 -12.08 34.77 -15.87
N ASP A 584 -11.73 35.15 -17.09
CA ASP A 584 -10.41 35.00 -17.64
C ASP A 584 -10.21 36.14 -18.63
N TRP A 585 -9.03 36.74 -18.61
CA TRP A 585 -8.72 37.90 -19.43
C TRP A 585 -8.84 37.62 -20.96
N CYS A 586 -8.86 36.35 -21.38
CA CYS A 586 -9.07 35.92 -22.76
C CYS A 586 -10.52 36.05 -23.27
N ASP A 587 -11.36 36.91 -22.69
CA ASP A 587 -12.81 36.92 -22.92
C ASP A 587 -13.21 37.16 -24.41
N GLY A 588 -13.95 36.18 -24.94
CA GLY A 588 -14.50 36.06 -26.30
C GLY A 588 -15.39 34.81 -26.44
N LEU A 589 -15.96 34.53 -27.63
CA LEU A 589 -16.82 33.35 -27.86
C LEU A 589 -16.08 32.01 -27.65
N ASP A 590 -14.76 31.99 -27.81
CA ASP A 590 -13.90 30.81 -27.70
C ASP A 590 -12.85 30.90 -26.55
N GLY A 591 -13.06 31.79 -25.56
CA GLY A 591 -12.12 31.98 -24.44
C GLY A 591 -11.91 30.74 -23.55
N ARG A 592 -11.02 30.83 -22.56
CA ARG A 592 -10.64 29.71 -21.66
C ARG A 592 -11.65 29.41 -20.55
N ARG A 593 -12.78 30.12 -20.51
CA ARG A 593 -13.80 29.95 -19.46
C ARG A 593 -14.67 28.73 -19.68
N ILE A 594 -14.97 27.98 -18.62
CA ILE A 594 -15.88 26.82 -18.64
C ILE A 594 -17.34 27.30 -18.68
N SER A 595 -17.69 28.28 -17.86
CA SER A 595 -18.97 28.96 -17.86
C SER A 595 -18.81 30.39 -18.36
N THR A 596 -19.76 30.85 -19.16
CA THR A 596 -19.75 32.21 -19.73
C THR A 596 -20.16 33.29 -18.73
N ASN A 597 -20.81 32.92 -17.64
CA ASN A 597 -21.26 33.85 -16.58
C ASN A 597 -21.22 33.23 -15.17
N GLY A 598 -20.56 32.08 -15.01
CA GLY A 598 -20.45 31.35 -13.75
C GLY A 598 -21.57 30.41 -13.39
N ASN A 599 -22.72 30.52 -14.05
CA ASN A 599 -23.78 29.55 -13.87
C ASN A 599 -23.45 28.24 -14.61
N PHE A 600 -23.73 27.09 -13.97
CA PHE A 600 -23.56 25.78 -14.60
C PHE A 600 -24.42 25.62 -15.87
N ALA A 601 -25.56 26.29 -15.96
CA ALA A 601 -26.44 26.24 -17.12
C ALA A 601 -25.85 26.96 -18.36
N SER A 602 -24.81 27.78 -18.18
CA SER A 602 -24.27 28.68 -19.22
C SER A 602 -22.88 28.24 -19.69
N LEU A 603 -22.69 26.94 -19.96
CA LEU A 603 -21.40 26.40 -20.40
C LEU A 603 -20.96 27.01 -21.73
N SER A 604 -19.67 27.33 -21.84
CA SER A 604 -19.02 27.66 -23.12
C SER A 604 -18.82 26.39 -23.98
N THR A 605 -18.38 26.55 -25.22
CA THR A 605 -17.96 25.42 -26.07
C THR A 605 -16.85 24.60 -25.40
N TYR A 606 -15.85 25.28 -24.83
CA TYR A 606 -14.75 24.64 -24.09
C TYR A 606 -15.27 23.90 -22.85
N GLY A 607 -16.09 24.57 -22.02
CA GLY A 607 -16.66 23.97 -20.82
C GLY A 607 -17.54 22.75 -21.12
N ASN A 608 -18.31 22.80 -22.21
CA ASN A 608 -19.14 21.66 -22.62
C ASN A 608 -18.28 20.42 -22.93
N VAL A 609 -17.10 20.58 -23.56
CA VAL A 609 -16.16 19.48 -23.81
C VAL A 609 -15.56 18.96 -22.50
N ILE A 610 -15.05 19.86 -21.64
CA ILE A 610 -14.46 19.49 -20.34
C ILE A 610 -15.43 18.69 -19.47
N LEU A 611 -16.73 18.99 -19.53
CA LEU A 611 -17.73 18.30 -18.72
C LEU A 611 -18.25 17.01 -19.35
N ASN A 612 -18.49 17.00 -20.67
CA ASN A 612 -19.34 15.99 -21.30
C ASN A 612 -18.62 15.04 -22.27
N ASP A 613 -17.34 15.26 -22.59
CA ASP A 613 -16.60 14.30 -23.41
C ASP A 613 -16.60 12.91 -22.73
N PRO A 614 -16.99 11.83 -23.42
CA PRO A 614 -17.12 10.51 -22.80
C PRO A 614 -15.77 9.94 -22.35
N ASP A 615 -14.68 10.31 -23.01
CA ASP A 615 -13.36 9.78 -22.74
C ASP A 615 -12.77 10.39 -21.50
N PHE A 616 -12.72 11.71 -21.38
CA PHE A 616 -12.03 12.37 -20.26
C PHE A 616 -12.94 13.26 -19.40
N GLY A 617 -14.14 13.60 -19.86
CA GLY A 617 -14.98 14.62 -19.25
C GLY A 617 -15.42 14.31 -17.81
N LEU A 618 -15.61 15.37 -17.01
CA LEU A 618 -15.84 15.29 -15.57
C LEU A 618 -17.01 14.37 -15.18
N LYS A 619 -18.13 14.41 -15.92
CA LYS A 619 -19.36 13.66 -15.58
C LYS A 619 -19.14 12.15 -15.50
N THR A 620 -18.30 11.59 -16.37
CA THR A 620 -18.08 10.14 -16.48
C THR A 620 -16.78 9.69 -15.82
N ASN A 621 -15.82 10.59 -15.64
CA ASN A 621 -14.45 10.23 -15.33
C ASN A 621 -13.95 10.73 -13.97
N ALA A 622 -14.60 11.72 -13.35
CA ALA A 622 -14.18 12.29 -12.06
C ALA A 622 -14.81 11.54 -10.88
N LEU A 623 -14.09 10.54 -10.36
CA LEU A 623 -14.50 9.80 -9.17
C LEU A 623 -14.22 10.65 -7.94
N LYS A 624 -15.29 11.01 -7.22
CA LYS A 624 -15.21 11.79 -5.97
C LYS A 624 -14.56 11.00 -4.86
N MET A 625 -13.93 11.71 -3.93
CA MET A 625 -13.35 11.09 -2.76
C MET A 625 -14.45 10.64 -1.80
N ASN A 626 -14.32 9.42 -1.25
CA ASN A 626 -15.28 8.92 -0.28
C ASN A 626 -15.11 9.65 1.06
N ALA A 627 -16.12 10.40 1.49
CA ALA A 627 -16.11 11.12 2.76
C ALA A 627 -16.01 10.20 3.99
N ALA A 628 -16.38 8.91 3.86
CA ALA A 628 -16.23 7.91 4.92
C ALA A 628 -14.76 7.64 5.32
N CYS A 629 -13.80 8.13 4.53
CA CYS A 629 -12.37 7.92 4.74
C CYS A 629 -11.71 8.89 5.75
N LEU A 630 -12.42 9.91 6.24
CA LEU A 630 -11.80 11.04 6.94
C LEU A 630 -11.67 10.96 8.45
N GLY A 631 -12.17 9.91 9.10
CA GLY A 631 -12.09 9.85 10.56
C GLY A 631 -12.79 11.03 11.29
N GLY A 632 -13.87 11.61 10.76
CA GLY A 632 -14.82 12.39 11.59
C GLY A 632 -15.91 13.23 10.86
N PRO A 633 -17.12 13.40 11.46
CA PRO A 633 -17.64 12.68 12.62
C PRO A 633 -18.16 11.31 12.17
N LEU A 634 -18.02 10.33 13.05
CA LEU A 634 -18.68 9.04 12.87
C LEU A 634 -20.20 9.25 12.78
N PRO A 635 -20.96 8.29 12.21
CA PRO A 635 -22.34 8.04 12.67
C PRO A 635 -22.34 8.10 14.19
N VAL A 636 -23.29 8.82 14.82
CA VAL A 636 -23.46 8.98 16.28
C VAL A 636 -22.28 8.46 17.12
N LYS A 637 -21.50 9.34 17.73
CA LYS A 637 -20.36 8.89 18.53
C LYS A 637 -20.87 8.17 19.80
N LEU A 638 -20.93 6.85 19.75
CA LEU A 638 -21.40 5.99 20.84
C LEU A 638 -20.31 5.90 21.92
N ILE A 639 -20.61 6.37 23.13
CA ILE A 639 -19.72 6.29 24.30
C ILE A 639 -19.75 4.87 24.88
N SER A 640 -20.94 4.29 25.01
CA SER A 640 -21.10 2.97 25.59
C SER A 640 -22.37 2.29 25.10
N PHE A 641 -22.33 0.97 25.05
CA PHE A 641 -23.49 0.10 24.96
C PHE A 641 -23.26 -1.10 25.87
N GLN A 642 -24.27 -1.45 26.66
CA GLN A 642 -24.24 -2.54 27.61
C GLN A 642 -25.57 -3.28 27.57
N ALA A 643 -25.52 -4.59 27.77
CA ALA A 643 -26.68 -5.44 27.98
C ALA A 643 -26.48 -6.26 29.26
N VAL A 644 -27.42 -6.18 30.19
CA VAL A 644 -27.32 -6.80 31.51
C VAL A 644 -28.63 -7.52 31.84
N GLU A 645 -28.54 -8.73 32.40
CA GLU A 645 -29.71 -9.48 32.89
C GLU A 645 -30.45 -8.68 33.99
N ASP A 646 -31.77 -8.53 33.86
CA ASP A 646 -32.60 -7.70 34.74
C ASP A 646 -33.89 -8.43 35.17
N GLY A 647 -33.75 -9.34 36.13
CA GLY A 647 -34.86 -10.16 36.64
C GLY A 647 -35.16 -11.41 35.80
N GLU A 648 -36.28 -12.08 36.09
CA GLU A 648 -36.63 -13.33 35.40
C GLU A 648 -37.05 -13.04 33.94
N ASN A 649 -36.23 -13.51 32.99
CA ASN A 649 -36.41 -13.43 31.54
C ASN A 649 -36.38 -12.01 30.94
N ASN A 650 -35.68 -11.05 31.56
CA ASN A 650 -35.47 -9.75 30.93
C ASN A 650 -33.98 -9.38 30.84
N VAL A 651 -33.67 -8.57 29.84
CA VAL A 651 -32.35 -7.99 29.61
C VAL A 651 -32.51 -6.47 29.44
N ARG A 652 -31.82 -5.72 30.29
CA ARG A 652 -31.74 -4.26 30.18
C ARG A 652 -30.59 -3.89 29.26
N LEU A 653 -30.90 -3.10 28.25
CA LEU A 653 -29.96 -2.50 27.32
C LEU A 653 -29.84 -1.03 27.64
N SER A 654 -28.61 -0.53 27.77
CA SER A 654 -28.33 0.88 28.04
C SER A 654 -27.21 1.38 27.16
N TRP A 655 -27.37 2.55 26.57
CA TRP A 655 -26.30 3.22 25.81
C TRP A 655 -26.24 4.71 26.05
N LYS A 656 -25.06 5.25 25.80
CA LYS A 656 -24.79 6.68 25.85
C LYS A 656 -24.13 7.13 24.56
N THR A 657 -24.56 8.25 24.01
CA THR A 657 -23.94 8.95 22.88
C THR A 657 -23.16 10.18 23.37
N ALA A 658 -22.17 10.60 22.60
CA ALA A 658 -21.41 11.84 22.83
C ALA A 658 -21.97 12.99 21.99
N GLU A 659 -22.54 12.69 20.81
CA GLU A 659 -23.15 13.65 19.89
C GLU A 659 -24.11 12.90 18.95
N GLU A 660 -25.17 13.56 18.49
CA GLU A 660 -26.22 12.99 17.63
C GLU A 660 -26.56 13.88 16.42
N LEU A 661 -25.54 14.46 15.78
CA LEU A 661 -25.70 15.31 14.61
C LEU A 661 -25.97 14.48 13.34
N ASN A 662 -26.93 14.91 12.52
CA ASN A 662 -27.33 14.27 11.25
C ASN A 662 -27.69 12.77 11.39
N PHE A 663 -28.11 12.36 12.59
CA PHE A 663 -28.43 10.98 12.91
C PHE A 663 -29.93 10.70 12.76
N LYS A 664 -30.29 9.52 12.25
CA LYS A 664 -31.68 9.15 11.95
C LYS A 664 -32.32 8.34 13.06
N ASN A 665 -31.76 7.19 13.43
CA ASN A 665 -32.32 6.30 14.45
C ASN A 665 -31.35 5.18 14.88
N PHE A 666 -31.64 4.58 16.03
CA PHE A 666 -31.07 3.29 16.44
C PHE A 666 -32.02 2.16 16.06
N ASP A 667 -31.47 1.06 15.56
CA ASP A 667 -32.12 -0.24 15.50
C ASP A 667 -31.44 -1.13 16.56
N LEU A 668 -32.17 -1.49 17.61
CA LEU A 668 -31.72 -2.49 18.59
C LEU A 668 -31.92 -3.87 17.98
N GLU A 669 -30.85 -4.65 17.90
CA GLU A 669 -30.87 -5.97 17.30
C GLU A 669 -30.46 -7.06 18.29
N ARG A 670 -31.12 -8.21 18.21
CA ARG A 670 -30.87 -9.41 19.02
C ARG A 670 -30.56 -10.60 18.11
N SER A 671 -29.64 -11.45 18.55
CA SER A 671 -29.32 -12.72 17.90
C SER A 671 -29.17 -13.85 18.93
N GLU A 672 -29.55 -15.06 18.54
CA GLU A 672 -29.38 -16.28 19.33
C GLU A 672 -28.05 -17.01 19.03
N ASN A 673 -27.46 -16.72 17.86
CA ASN A 673 -26.27 -17.42 17.36
C ASN A 673 -25.11 -16.48 17.05
N GLY A 674 -25.28 -15.17 17.27
CA GLY A 674 -24.28 -14.14 17.03
C GLY A 674 -24.04 -13.81 15.55
N LYS A 675 -24.85 -14.36 14.64
CA LYS A 675 -24.76 -14.15 13.19
C LYS A 675 -26.05 -13.57 12.62
N ASP A 676 -27.18 -14.18 12.97
CA ASP A 676 -28.50 -13.80 12.47
C ASP A 676 -29.14 -12.83 13.46
N PHE A 677 -29.11 -11.55 13.14
CA PHE A 677 -29.64 -10.48 13.98
C PHE A 677 -31.03 -10.03 13.51
N GLY A 678 -32.01 -10.11 14.41
CA GLY A 678 -33.34 -9.56 14.22
C GLY A 678 -33.52 -8.26 14.98
N ARG A 679 -34.18 -7.27 14.37
CA ARG A 679 -34.51 -6.00 15.03
C ARG A 679 -35.59 -6.21 16.09
N ILE A 680 -35.32 -5.81 17.32
CA ILE A 680 -36.24 -5.87 18.46
C ILE A 680 -36.86 -4.51 18.80
N ALA A 681 -36.21 -3.40 18.44
CA ALA A 681 -36.75 -2.06 18.58
C ALA A 681 -36.10 -1.06 17.61
N ASN A 682 -36.81 0.03 17.34
CA ASN A 682 -36.33 1.20 16.61
C ASN A 682 -36.50 2.41 17.52
N ILE A 683 -35.42 3.14 17.79
CA ILE A 683 -35.39 4.24 18.76
C ILE A 683 -34.96 5.51 18.03
N ALA A 684 -35.82 6.52 18.03
CA ALA A 684 -35.49 7.84 17.49
C ALA A 684 -34.47 8.54 18.39
N PRO A 685 -33.57 9.38 17.85
CA PRO A 685 -32.62 10.12 18.65
C PRO A 685 -33.26 11.30 19.37
N GLY A 686 -32.62 11.72 20.46
CA GLY A 686 -32.97 12.94 21.18
C GLY A 686 -32.41 14.21 20.53
N GLY A 687 -31.44 14.10 19.61
CA GLY A 687 -30.96 15.21 18.77
C GLY A 687 -30.11 16.22 19.54
N SER A 688 -29.03 15.75 20.17
CA SER A 688 -28.15 16.55 21.05
C SER A 688 -26.72 16.65 20.53
N GLU A 689 -26.17 17.86 20.49
CA GLU A 689 -24.73 18.13 20.27
C GLU A 689 -23.83 17.65 21.43
N SER A 690 -24.43 17.36 22.60
CA SER A 690 -23.73 16.86 23.79
C SER A 690 -24.03 15.39 24.10
N GLY A 691 -24.75 14.72 23.18
CA GLY A 691 -25.16 13.32 23.32
C GLY A 691 -26.33 13.13 24.30
N ASN A 692 -26.79 11.89 24.42
CA ASN A 692 -27.94 11.46 25.22
C ASN A 692 -27.67 10.10 25.87
N THR A 693 -28.49 9.73 26.85
CA THR A 693 -28.48 8.40 27.48
C THR A 693 -29.83 7.72 27.26
N TYR A 694 -29.81 6.45 26.91
CA TYR A 694 -30.98 5.67 26.56
C TYR A 694 -31.00 4.35 27.29
N GLU A 695 -32.21 3.86 27.55
CA GLU A 695 -32.45 2.53 28.07
C GLU A 695 -33.59 1.84 27.32
N TYR A 696 -33.47 0.52 27.17
CA TYR A 696 -34.50 -0.35 26.63
C TYR A 696 -34.53 -1.67 27.39
N LEU A 697 -35.73 -2.17 27.71
CA LEU A 697 -35.90 -3.44 28.41
C LEU A 697 -36.46 -4.49 27.46
N ASP A 698 -35.63 -5.47 27.08
CA ASP A 698 -36.05 -6.64 26.32
C ASP A 698 -36.69 -7.67 27.27
N LYS A 699 -37.95 -8.04 27.03
CA LYS A 699 -38.76 -8.90 27.92
C LYS A 699 -38.98 -10.27 27.30
N ASN A 700 -39.18 -11.27 28.16
CA ASN A 700 -39.46 -12.65 27.77
C ASN A 700 -38.34 -13.27 26.92
N VAL A 701 -37.08 -13.01 27.26
CA VAL A 701 -35.92 -13.65 26.64
C VAL A 701 -35.83 -15.08 27.14
N ILE A 702 -36.11 -16.08 26.30
CA ILE A 702 -36.21 -17.49 26.71
C ILE A 702 -34.85 -18.19 26.60
N GLU A 703 -33.95 -17.64 25.79
CA GLU A 703 -32.65 -18.21 25.46
C GLU A 703 -31.62 -17.94 26.56
N ASN A 704 -30.77 -18.94 26.84
CA ASN A 704 -29.72 -18.81 27.85
C ASN A 704 -28.51 -17.99 27.36
N LEU A 705 -28.36 -17.83 26.05
CA LEU A 705 -27.29 -17.08 25.40
C LEU A 705 -27.93 -16.17 24.37
N THR A 706 -27.76 -14.88 24.55
CA THR A 706 -28.25 -13.86 23.62
C THR A 706 -27.17 -12.85 23.34
N TYR A 707 -27.15 -12.38 22.10
CA TYR A 707 -26.25 -11.37 21.61
C TYR A 707 -27.05 -10.14 21.24
N TYR A 708 -26.57 -8.98 21.63
CA TYR A 708 -27.19 -7.70 21.35
C TYR A 708 -26.21 -6.77 20.65
N ARG A 709 -26.72 -5.95 19.73
CA ARG A 709 -25.98 -4.83 19.16
C ARG A 709 -26.93 -3.68 18.85
N LEU A 710 -26.39 -2.47 18.83
CA LEU A 710 -27.04 -1.31 18.23
C LEU A 710 -26.60 -1.20 16.79
N LYS A 711 -27.56 -1.07 15.88
CA LYS A 711 -27.36 -0.59 14.52
C LYS A 711 -27.73 0.89 14.50
N MET A 712 -26.78 1.73 14.18
CA MET A 712 -26.86 3.19 14.18
C MET A 712 -27.03 3.64 12.73
N ILE A 713 -28.10 4.38 12.44
CA ILE A 713 -28.47 4.80 11.09
C ILE A 713 -28.45 6.31 11.02
N ASP A 714 -27.73 6.87 10.05
CA ASP A 714 -27.67 8.31 9.80
C ASP A 714 -28.77 8.78 8.82
N GLN A 715 -28.95 10.10 8.71
CA GLN A 715 -29.93 10.69 7.79
C GLN A 715 -29.61 10.43 6.31
N ASP A 716 -28.34 10.25 5.96
CA ASP A 716 -27.88 9.87 4.63
C ASP A 716 -28.01 8.36 4.33
N GLY A 717 -28.46 7.58 5.32
CA GLY A 717 -28.62 6.13 5.22
C GLY A 717 -27.36 5.33 5.55
N SER A 718 -26.27 5.97 5.96
CA SER A 718 -25.08 5.27 6.47
C SER A 718 -25.41 4.41 7.69
N LEU A 719 -24.66 3.32 7.88
CA LEU A 719 -24.89 2.36 8.96
C LEU A 719 -23.59 2.09 9.73
N ALA A 720 -23.67 2.16 11.05
CA ALA A 720 -22.64 1.64 11.95
C ALA A 720 -23.24 0.69 12.99
N TYR A 721 -22.38 -0.11 13.63
CA TYR A 721 -22.81 -1.04 14.67
C TYR A 721 -21.99 -0.80 15.95
N SER A 722 -22.64 -0.95 17.11
CA SER A 722 -21.91 -1.04 18.37
C SER A 722 -21.07 -2.31 18.44
N LYS A 723 -20.18 -2.40 19.43
CA LYS A 723 -19.71 -3.70 19.90
C LYS A 723 -20.89 -4.60 20.25
N MET A 724 -20.71 -5.89 20.05
CA MET A 724 -21.71 -6.89 20.41
C MET A 724 -21.61 -7.17 21.92
N GLU A 725 -22.73 -7.05 22.61
CA GLU A 725 -22.87 -7.40 24.02
C GLU A 725 -23.44 -8.80 24.13
N THR A 726 -22.82 -9.65 24.96
CA THR A 726 -23.24 -11.03 25.16
C THR A 726 -23.85 -11.19 26.54
N VAL A 727 -25.10 -11.62 26.59
CA VAL A 727 -25.80 -11.94 27.84
C VAL A 727 -25.94 -13.45 27.95
N ILE A 728 -25.27 -14.02 28.95
CA ILE A 728 -25.34 -15.44 29.29
C ILE A 728 -26.09 -15.54 30.60
N ARG A 729 -27.29 -16.07 30.52
CA ARG A 729 -28.14 -16.30 31.69
C ARG A 729 -27.67 -17.58 32.38
N SER A 730 -27.38 -17.48 33.66
CA SER A 730 -27.00 -18.65 34.45
C SER A 730 -28.22 -19.55 34.65
N SER A 731 -28.13 -20.80 34.17
CA SER A 731 -29.21 -21.75 34.48
C SER A 731 -29.24 -22.00 35.99
N LYS A 732 -30.42 -22.01 36.63
CA LYS A 732 -30.57 -22.40 38.06
C LYS A 732 -30.01 -23.81 38.35
N SER A 733 -29.77 -24.63 37.30
CA SER A 733 -29.23 -25.98 37.35
C SER A 733 -27.71 -26.11 37.27
N LEU A 734 -26.93 -25.02 37.15
CA LEU A 734 -25.48 -25.13 37.04
C LEU A 734 -24.79 -23.99 37.81
N THR A 735 -24.00 -24.36 38.81
CA THR A 735 -23.16 -23.42 39.59
C THR A 735 -21.70 -23.62 39.23
N ILE A 736 -20.98 -22.54 38.90
CA ILE A 736 -19.55 -22.55 38.58
C ILE A 736 -18.81 -21.69 39.59
N TYR A 737 -17.80 -22.23 40.27
CA TYR A 737 -16.97 -21.43 41.19
C TYR A 737 -15.57 -22.03 41.41
N PRO A 738 -14.55 -21.21 41.70
CA PRO A 738 -14.59 -19.75 41.65
C PRO A 738 -14.68 -19.23 40.20
N SER A 739 -15.18 -18.02 40.01
CA SER A 739 -15.02 -17.25 38.77
C SER A 739 -14.89 -15.78 39.17
N PRO A 740 -13.73 -15.12 38.96
CA PRO A 740 -12.55 -15.60 38.23
C PRO A 740 -11.81 -16.79 38.86
N ALA A 741 -11.15 -17.62 38.05
CA ALA A 741 -10.39 -18.81 38.46
C ALA A 741 -8.99 -18.82 37.86
N ARG A 742 -8.01 -19.38 38.58
CA ARG A 742 -6.63 -19.58 38.08
C ARG A 742 -6.37 -21.03 37.70
N ASP A 743 -6.46 -21.95 38.66
CA ASP A 743 -6.03 -23.33 38.45
C ASP A 743 -7.16 -24.32 38.15
N PHE A 744 -8.34 -24.12 38.77
CA PHE A 744 -9.49 -24.99 38.58
C PHE A 744 -10.81 -24.26 38.81
N ILE A 745 -11.88 -24.78 38.22
CA ILE A 745 -13.26 -24.48 38.58
C ILE A 745 -13.93 -25.72 39.13
N THR A 746 -14.93 -25.53 39.98
CA THR A 746 -15.88 -26.56 40.40
C THR A 746 -17.19 -26.28 39.69
N ILE A 747 -17.70 -27.29 38.98
CA ILE A 747 -19.04 -27.27 38.41
C ILE A 747 -19.94 -28.14 39.27
N LYS A 748 -21.04 -27.55 39.75
CA LYS A 748 -22.09 -28.22 40.50
C LYS A 748 -23.38 -28.27 39.67
N ILE A 749 -23.95 -29.46 39.53
CA ILE A 749 -25.22 -29.72 38.83
C ILE A 749 -26.13 -30.62 39.69
N PRO A 750 -27.48 -30.53 39.59
CA PRO A 750 -28.41 -31.40 40.30
C PRO A 750 -28.19 -32.88 40.01
N ASP A 751 -28.55 -33.74 40.98
CA ASP A 751 -28.35 -35.19 40.86
C ASP A 751 -29.10 -35.81 39.67
N SER A 752 -30.22 -35.20 39.28
CA SER A 752 -31.02 -35.62 38.12
C SER A 752 -30.39 -35.29 36.76
N GLN A 753 -29.23 -34.63 36.71
CA GLN A 753 -28.64 -34.10 35.47
C GLN A 753 -27.27 -34.68 35.10
N TYR A 754 -26.66 -35.54 35.93
CA TYR A 754 -25.45 -36.28 35.53
C TYR A 754 -25.76 -37.70 35.03
N PRO A 755 -25.01 -38.25 34.05
CA PRO A 755 -23.83 -37.66 33.43
C PRO A 755 -24.16 -36.51 32.47
N ALA A 756 -23.38 -35.43 32.53
CA ALA A 756 -23.50 -34.29 31.62
C ALA A 756 -22.16 -33.99 30.95
N THR A 757 -22.19 -33.65 29.67
CA THR A 757 -21.03 -33.17 28.94
C THR A 757 -20.92 -31.67 29.12
N ILE A 758 -19.86 -31.23 29.80
CA ILE A 758 -19.49 -29.82 29.90
C ILE A 758 -18.46 -29.49 28.83
N GLN A 759 -18.60 -28.34 28.17
CA GLN A 759 -17.55 -27.79 27.32
C GLN A 759 -17.23 -26.34 27.72
N LEU A 760 -15.96 -25.97 27.58
CA LEU A 760 -15.51 -24.58 27.66
C LEU A 760 -15.20 -24.10 26.25
N LEU A 761 -15.90 -23.06 25.81
CA LEU A 761 -15.68 -22.43 24.52
C LEU A 761 -14.96 -21.11 24.75
N ASN A 762 -14.01 -20.77 23.88
CA ASN A 762 -13.41 -19.44 23.86
C ASN A 762 -14.39 -18.42 23.23
N GLN A 763 -13.95 -17.15 23.13
CA GLN A 763 -14.76 -16.07 22.54
C GLN A 763 -15.10 -16.27 21.05
N SER A 764 -14.34 -17.10 20.33
CA SER A 764 -14.63 -17.47 18.93
C SER A 764 -15.57 -18.67 18.79
N GLY A 765 -16.11 -19.19 19.90
CA GLY A 765 -16.99 -20.37 19.91
C GLY A 765 -16.27 -21.70 19.74
N THR A 766 -14.93 -21.70 19.72
CA THR A 766 -14.12 -22.91 19.61
C THR A 766 -14.13 -23.64 20.94
N VAL A 767 -14.47 -24.93 20.94
CA VAL A 767 -14.39 -25.78 22.13
C VAL A 767 -12.91 -25.99 22.49
N ILE A 768 -12.49 -25.46 23.63
CA ILE A 768 -11.13 -25.57 24.15
C ILE A 768 -11.00 -26.74 25.13
N LEU A 769 -12.08 -27.06 25.85
CA LEU A 769 -12.11 -28.16 26.81
C LEU A 769 -13.46 -28.86 26.75
N THR A 770 -13.45 -30.19 26.82
CA THR A 770 -14.66 -31.02 26.99
C THR A 770 -14.44 -31.96 28.17
N GLN A 771 -15.42 -32.05 29.06
CA GLN A 771 -15.37 -32.88 30.27
C GLN A 771 -16.74 -33.49 30.58
N ILE A 772 -16.78 -34.78 30.86
CA ILE A 772 -17.98 -35.44 31.38
C ILE A 772 -18.00 -35.31 32.91
N ILE A 773 -19.09 -34.75 33.44
CA ILE A 773 -19.37 -34.63 34.88
C ILE A 773 -20.11 -35.89 35.32
N LYS A 774 -19.55 -36.62 36.29
CA LYS A 774 -20.08 -37.92 36.75
C LYS A 774 -20.63 -37.91 38.17
N LYS A 775 -20.59 -36.75 38.84
CA LYS A 775 -21.01 -36.56 40.23
C LYS A 775 -21.47 -35.12 40.43
N GLN A 776 -22.27 -34.88 41.47
CA GLN A 776 -22.92 -33.60 41.75
C GLN A 776 -21.97 -32.39 41.70
N ALA A 777 -20.73 -32.51 42.21
CA ALA A 777 -19.70 -31.47 42.13
C ALA A 777 -18.37 -32.05 41.62
N GLN A 778 -17.84 -31.49 40.53
CA GLN A 778 -16.60 -31.97 39.92
C GLN A 778 -15.67 -30.80 39.57
N LYS A 779 -14.39 -30.97 39.90
CA LYS A 779 -13.34 -30.02 39.55
C LYS A 779 -12.90 -30.20 38.10
N ILE A 780 -12.71 -29.10 37.39
CA ILE A 780 -12.13 -29.03 36.05
C ILE A 780 -10.84 -28.22 36.14
N ASN A 781 -9.75 -28.80 35.63
CA ASN A 781 -8.44 -28.17 35.61
C ASN A 781 -8.36 -27.15 34.47
N LEU A 782 -7.92 -25.93 34.79
CA LEU A 782 -7.80 -24.81 33.87
C LEU A 782 -6.34 -24.40 33.61
N THR A 783 -5.35 -25.06 34.23
CA THR A 783 -3.92 -24.67 34.19
C THR A 783 -3.30 -24.57 32.79
N ARG A 784 -3.95 -25.14 31.77
CA ARG A 784 -3.50 -25.10 30.36
C ARG A 784 -4.32 -24.15 29.48
N LEU A 785 -5.28 -23.45 30.07
CA LEU A 785 -6.13 -22.51 29.34
C LEU A 785 -5.50 -21.11 29.40
N PRO A 786 -5.42 -20.40 28.26
CA PRO A 786 -5.07 -18.98 28.24
C PRO A 786 -5.98 -18.15 29.15
N GLU A 787 -5.48 -17.01 29.61
CA GLU A 787 -6.31 -16.00 30.27
C GLU A 787 -7.45 -15.55 29.35
N GLY A 788 -8.66 -15.42 29.89
CA GLY A 788 -9.80 -14.96 29.12
C GLY A 788 -11.15 -15.40 29.66
N LEU A 789 -12.21 -14.92 29.00
CA LEU A 789 -13.59 -15.34 29.25
C LEU A 789 -13.91 -16.61 28.46
N TYR A 790 -14.47 -17.61 29.14
CA TYR A 790 -14.92 -18.85 28.53
C TYR A 790 -16.42 -19.06 28.77
N ILE A 791 -17.11 -19.50 27.72
CA ILE A 791 -18.52 -19.91 27.78
C ILE A 791 -18.56 -21.37 28.21
N VAL A 792 -19.37 -21.67 29.22
CA VAL A 792 -19.61 -23.04 29.68
C VAL A 792 -20.90 -23.55 29.05
N THR A 793 -20.80 -24.62 28.27
CA THR A 793 -21.99 -25.35 27.78
C THR A 793 -22.18 -26.63 28.57
N MET A 794 -23.43 -27.06 28.72
CA MET A 794 -23.86 -28.34 29.28
C MET A 794 -24.75 -29.05 28.26
N ASN A 795 -24.35 -30.26 27.84
CA ASN A 795 -25.01 -31.04 26.79
C ASN A 795 -25.26 -30.23 25.51
N GLY A 796 -24.27 -29.41 25.12
CA GLY A 796 -24.32 -28.57 23.92
C GLY A 796 -25.09 -27.26 24.08
N LYS A 797 -25.69 -26.97 25.24
CA LYS A 797 -26.41 -25.72 25.50
C LYS A 797 -25.63 -24.80 26.43
N ALA A 798 -25.56 -23.51 26.14
CA ALA A 798 -24.93 -22.53 27.05
C ALA A 798 -25.60 -22.59 28.43
N ALA A 799 -24.78 -22.69 29.47
CA ALA A 799 -25.20 -22.93 30.85
C ALA A 799 -24.54 -21.98 31.86
N GLY A 800 -23.43 -21.33 31.49
CA GLY A 800 -22.76 -20.33 32.33
C GLY A 800 -21.50 -19.76 31.68
N LYS A 801 -20.69 -19.03 32.45
CA LYS A 801 -19.41 -18.46 32.03
C LYS A 801 -18.37 -18.56 33.13
N VAL A 802 -17.09 -18.58 32.76
CA VAL A 802 -15.96 -18.49 33.70
C VAL A 802 -14.87 -17.58 33.15
N ILE A 803 -14.30 -16.75 34.02
CA ILE A 803 -13.10 -15.96 33.72
C ILE A 803 -11.89 -16.74 34.21
N VAL A 804 -10.96 -17.08 33.31
CA VAL A 804 -9.65 -17.66 33.65
C VAL A 804 -8.63 -16.53 33.74
N GLN A 805 -7.89 -16.44 34.83
CA GLN A 805 -6.86 -15.41 35.04
C GLN A 805 -5.47 -15.93 34.69
N GLY A 806 -4.61 -15.02 34.20
CA GLY A 806 -3.19 -15.26 33.98
C GLY A 806 -2.46 -15.59 35.30
N ARG A 807 -1.34 -16.28 35.16
CA ARG A 807 -0.49 -16.66 36.31
C ARG A 807 0.26 -15.47 36.87
#